data_AF-A0A1X7KHJ2-F1
#
_entry.id   AF-A0A1X7KHJ2-F1
#
_cell.length_a   1.000
_cell.length_b   1.000
_cell.length_c   1.000
_cell.angle_alpha   90.00
_cell.angle_beta   90.00
_cell.angle_gamma   90.00
#
_symmetry.space_group_name_H-M   'P 1'
#
loop_
_entity.id
_entity.type
_entity.pdbx_description
1 polymer ?
#
loop_
_entity_poly.entity_id
_entity_poly.type
_entity_poly.pdbx_seq_one_letter_code
_entity_poly.pdbx_strand_id
1 'polypeptide(L)'
;MTKKYIILICFLSIYSFVSAQTPCEDGTASGYPCNQIDLLSSLDNGVLSGVSGVQGNDIWGWTDPSGGKEYVLMGQTNGVVFVDISNPVSPVIKGRLPSQTGNASSWRDIKVYKNHAFVVADNNTGHGMQVFDLSRLRTVNNPDEQFTADAVYTGVSSAHNVVINEETGFAYIVGARGAGNGCGSGGLHIVNIQDPKNPVFAGCFDADGYTHDAQCVIYSGPDEDYQGQEICFNANENTVTIANVQDKETTQLIAKKGYPQSAYSHQGWLTEDQQFFISNDELDEGNSVENTRTLIWDVRNLDNPILINQYFSERVAIDHNLYTKGNLIYQSNYTNGLIILDGSRVSKGDLREVAYFDTYAQGDNTSFNGSWSNYPYFESGVVAISDINNGLFLVKPNIEQIITQHPVFTSCGDEAVLSVGIANGFTATNYQWQTINNGSPEDLSDDSNYSGVNTAELTINPALEGLEEMRFRCKMELENGETIITYLSNEVDGLPSVNFSASINQLVAQFENSTLGGQSFEWDFGDGSEISTEPNPVHTYEMNSGTYEVRLTASNDCGSSEFVYSVNLSQCLPFVDFTVSVEEGEISFINMTRNSSEFEWDFGDGSPIVTDKNPVHTYDSEGPHEVRLTAFNDCGERTATFTIDEAVLSNGNILDAVVKIYPNPVQEELNIRFDTPESVQNISIISADGRKMYDLNTLQNETSIKMAKWNEGIYFLILTNVKGERAVKKIIKK
;
A
#
# COMPACT_ATOMS: atom_id res chain seq x y z
N MET A 1 86.96 -37.90 21.92
CA MET A 1 85.94 -37.39 20.97
C MET A 1 84.57 -37.80 21.49
N THR A 2 83.85 -36.87 22.12
CA THR A 2 82.46 -37.06 22.54
C THR A 2 81.83 -35.67 22.59
N LYS A 3 81.04 -35.33 21.55
CA LYS A 3 80.28 -34.08 21.47
C LYS A 3 79.06 -34.19 22.38
N LYS A 4 78.91 -33.26 23.33
CA LYS A 4 77.65 -32.98 24.03
C LYS A 4 76.81 -32.07 23.15
N TYR A 5 75.59 -32.50 22.79
CA TYR A 5 74.57 -31.64 22.22
C TYR A 5 73.81 -30.97 23.36
N ILE A 6 73.81 -29.63 23.36
CA ILE A 6 72.92 -28.80 24.17
C ILE A 6 71.63 -28.68 23.38
N ILE A 7 70.52 -29.19 23.94
CA ILE A 7 69.18 -29.00 23.39
C ILE A 7 68.72 -27.59 23.81
N LEU A 8 68.58 -26.71 22.83
CA LEU A 8 67.97 -25.40 22.98
C LEU A 8 66.45 -25.59 22.92
N ILE A 9 65.77 -25.48 24.07
CA ILE A 9 64.31 -25.47 24.13
C ILE A 9 63.85 -24.08 23.65
N CYS A 10 63.30 -24.04 22.45
CA CYS A 10 62.65 -22.85 21.89
C CYS A 10 61.27 -22.72 22.56
N PHE A 11 61.09 -21.74 23.45
CA PHE A 11 59.76 -21.29 23.84
C PHE A 11 59.14 -20.59 22.63
N LEU A 12 58.22 -21.27 21.92
CA LEU A 12 57.29 -20.58 21.03
C LEU A 12 56.32 -19.80 21.91
N SER A 13 56.55 -18.49 22.07
CA SER A 13 55.49 -17.59 22.50
C SER A 13 54.44 -17.56 21.39
N ILE A 14 53.27 -18.13 21.66
CA ILE A 14 52.09 -17.93 20.83
C ILE A 14 51.74 -16.45 20.97
N TYR A 15 52.14 -15.65 19.99
CA TYR A 15 51.59 -14.31 19.84
C TYR A 15 50.12 -14.48 19.48
N SER A 16 49.24 -14.03 20.36
CA SER A 16 47.85 -13.77 20.02
C SER A 16 47.85 -12.76 18.88
N PHE A 17 47.55 -13.21 17.67
CA PHE A 17 47.16 -12.30 16.62
C PHE A 17 45.85 -11.67 17.07
N VAL A 18 45.89 -10.40 17.46
CA VAL A 18 44.71 -9.55 17.39
C VAL A 18 44.37 -9.50 15.91
N SER A 19 43.36 -10.25 15.44
CA SER A 19 42.80 -9.97 14.12
C SER A 19 42.26 -8.55 14.19
N ALA A 20 42.94 -7.64 13.50
CA ALA A 20 42.36 -6.33 13.25
C ALA A 20 41.12 -6.50 12.37
N GLN A 21 40.17 -5.59 12.50
CA GLN A 21 39.13 -5.35 11.48
C GLN A 21 39.79 -5.36 10.09
N THR A 22 39.16 -6.02 9.13
CA THR A 22 39.61 -6.05 7.73
C THR A 22 38.75 -5.07 6.94
N PRO A 23 39.29 -3.89 6.59
CA PRO A 23 38.54 -2.89 5.85
C PRO A 23 38.17 -3.39 4.46
N CYS A 24 37.08 -2.86 3.92
CA CYS A 24 36.74 -3.02 2.52
C CYS A 24 37.58 -2.07 1.66
N GLU A 25 38.66 -2.59 1.08
CA GLU A 25 39.57 -1.83 0.22
C GLU A 25 39.61 -2.47 -1.16
N ASP A 26 39.56 -1.65 -2.22
CA ASP A 26 39.59 -2.10 -3.62
C ASP A 26 38.54 -3.19 -3.95
N GLY A 27 37.36 -3.11 -3.32
CA GLY A 27 36.23 -4.02 -3.55
C GLY A 27 36.35 -5.37 -2.84
N THR A 28 37.28 -5.56 -1.91
CA THR A 28 37.40 -6.81 -1.15
C THR A 28 37.81 -6.63 0.31
N ALA A 29 37.30 -7.52 1.17
CA ALA A 29 37.71 -7.66 2.57
C ALA A 29 37.98 -9.15 2.86
N SER A 30 39.23 -9.50 3.14
CA SER A 30 39.65 -10.89 3.40
C SER A 30 39.28 -11.89 2.28
N GLY A 31 39.22 -11.43 1.02
CA GLY A 31 38.88 -12.25 -0.15
C GLY A 31 37.39 -12.33 -0.47
N TYR A 32 36.54 -11.70 0.34
CA TYR A 32 35.11 -11.54 0.08
C TYR A 32 34.87 -10.24 -0.71
N PRO A 33 34.04 -10.23 -1.75
CA PRO A 33 33.63 -9.00 -2.42
C PRO A 33 32.84 -8.09 -1.46
N CYS A 34 33.12 -6.80 -1.49
CA CYS A 34 32.44 -5.84 -0.63
C CYS A 34 32.41 -4.44 -1.25
N ASN A 35 31.49 -3.61 -0.75
CA ASN A 35 31.46 -2.18 -0.98
C ASN A 35 30.94 -1.48 0.27
N GLN A 36 31.74 -0.58 0.86
CA GLN A 36 31.40 0.20 2.07
C GLN A 36 31.05 -0.64 3.33
N ILE A 37 31.40 -1.93 3.37
CA ILE A 37 31.16 -2.80 4.52
C ILE A 37 32.44 -3.52 4.90
N ASP A 38 32.93 -3.27 6.11
CA ASP A 38 34.13 -3.90 6.64
C ASP A 38 33.82 -5.26 7.29
N LEU A 39 34.76 -6.19 7.18
CA LEU A 39 34.70 -7.46 7.91
C LEU A 39 35.34 -7.31 9.30
N LEU A 40 34.59 -7.63 10.35
CA LEU A 40 35.11 -7.67 11.72
C LEU A 40 35.63 -9.05 12.07
N SER A 41 34.84 -10.09 11.82
CA SER A 41 35.24 -11.49 12.01
C SER A 41 34.31 -12.44 11.28
N SER A 42 34.76 -13.69 11.09
CA SER A 42 33.92 -14.79 10.65
C SER A 42 34.20 -16.06 11.45
N LEU A 43 33.17 -16.87 11.67
CA LEU A 43 33.23 -18.16 12.37
C LEU A 43 32.57 -19.24 11.52
N ASP A 44 33.35 -20.23 11.11
CA ASP A 44 32.89 -21.39 10.34
C ASP A 44 31.83 -22.23 11.09
N ASN A 45 30.90 -22.83 10.34
CA ASN A 45 29.84 -23.67 10.88
C ASN A 45 30.34 -24.85 11.74
N GLY A 46 31.48 -25.44 11.40
CA GLY A 46 32.11 -26.50 12.18
C GLY A 46 32.65 -26.02 13.53
N VAL A 47 33.20 -24.80 13.57
CA VAL A 47 33.62 -24.14 14.82
C VAL A 47 32.39 -23.77 15.67
N LEU A 48 31.38 -23.17 15.05
CA LEU A 48 30.15 -22.76 15.71
C LEU A 48 29.40 -23.94 16.31
N SER A 49 29.27 -25.05 15.59
CA SER A 49 28.50 -26.22 16.06
C SER A 49 29.33 -27.22 16.89
N GLY A 50 30.66 -27.15 16.81
CA GLY A 50 31.57 -28.12 17.41
C GLY A 50 31.67 -29.46 16.66
N VAL A 51 30.97 -29.61 15.52
CA VAL A 51 30.95 -30.83 14.69
C VAL A 51 30.92 -30.48 13.20
N SER A 52 31.41 -31.35 12.32
CA SER A 52 31.38 -31.08 10.87
C SER A 52 30.02 -31.38 10.24
N GLY A 53 29.69 -30.71 9.13
CA GLY A 53 28.49 -31.00 8.32
C GLY A 53 27.20 -30.33 8.81
N VAL A 54 27.32 -29.37 9.72
CA VAL A 54 26.21 -28.51 10.15
C VAL A 54 26.13 -27.30 9.23
N GLN A 55 24.92 -26.87 8.89
CA GLN A 55 24.66 -25.67 8.09
C GLN A 55 24.02 -24.60 8.97
N GLY A 56 24.24 -23.33 8.62
CA GLY A 56 23.55 -22.20 9.22
C GLY A 56 22.12 -22.04 8.69
N ASN A 57 21.26 -21.40 9.47
CA ASN A 57 19.94 -20.91 9.04
C ASN A 57 19.64 -19.56 9.71
N ASP A 58 18.41 -19.27 10.15
CA ASP A 58 18.06 -17.92 10.61
C ASP A 58 18.91 -17.42 11.80
N ILE A 59 18.93 -16.10 11.98
CA ILE A 59 19.74 -15.41 12.98
C ILE A 59 18.94 -14.32 13.68
N TRP A 60 19.18 -14.16 14.97
CA TRP A 60 18.66 -13.04 15.75
C TRP A 60 19.73 -12.49 16.69
N GLY A 61 19.41 -11.39 17.36
CA GLY A 61 20.29 -10.75 18.34
C GLY A 61 19.62 -10.55 19.69
N TRP A 62 20.45 -10.40 20.71
CA TRP A 62 20.02 -9.97 22.04
C TRP A 62 21.06 -9.04 22.64
N THR A 63 20.61 -7.84 23.01
CA THR A 63 21.39 -6.92 23.82
C THR A 63 20.97 -7.09 25.28
N ASP A 64 21.90 -7.52 26.12
CA ASP A 64 21.65 -7.73 27.53
C ASP A 64 21.28 -6.41 28.23
N PRO A 65 20.03 -6.23 28.70
CA PRO A 65 19.59 -4.97 29.29
C PRO A 65 20.30 -4.63 30.62
N SER A 66 20.98 -5.60 31.24
CA SER A 66 21.70 -5.39 32.51
C SER A 66 23.17 -4.98 32.33
N GLY A 67 23.76 -5.29 31.18
CA GLY A 67 25.20 -5.15 30.95
C GLY A 67 25.60 -4.51 29.63
N GLY A 68 24.65 -4.28 28.72
CA GLY A 68 24.90 -3.73 27.38
C GLY A 68 25.70 -4.67 26.46
N LYS A 69 25.88 -5.93 26.85
CA LYS A 69 26.56 -6.91 26.03
C LYS A 69 25.66 -7.38 24.91
N GLU A 70 26.22 -7.48 23.72
CA GLU A 70 25.51 -7.93 22.53
C GLU A 70 25.82 -9.40 22.25
N TYR A 71 24.79 -10.17 21.92
CA TYR A 71 24.87 -11.59 21.64
C TYR A 71 24.17 -11.91 20.32
N VAL A 72 24.83 -12.72 19.51
CA VAL A 72 24.22 -13.35 18.33
C VAL A 72 23.63 -14.70 18.73
N LEU A 73 22.40 -14.94 18.29
CA LEU A 73 21.68 -16.20 18.39
C LEU A 73 21.56 -16.73 16.96
N MET A 74 22.41 -17.66 16.56
CA MET A 74 22.40 -18.21 15.21
C MET A 74 21.83 -19.62 15.23
N GLY A 75 20.81 -19.85 14.42
CA GLY A 75 20.27 -21.16 14.17
C GLY A 75 21.21 -22.00 13.30
N GLN A 76 21.23 -23.29 13.57
CA GLN A 76 22.00 -24.28 12.86
C GLN A 76 21.17 -25.55 12.66
N THR A 77 21.57 -26.43 11.75
CA THR A 77 20.79 -27.64 11.48
C THR A 77 20.58 -28.52 12.70
N ASN A 78 21.42 -28.43 13.74
CA ASN A 78 21.33 -29.22 14.97
C ASN A 78 20.82 -28.46 16.22
N GLY A 79 20.56 -27.16 16.15
CA GLY A 79 20.15 -26.35 17.31
C GLY A 79 20.42 -24.86 17.13
N VAL A 80 20.68 -24.16 18.23
CA VAL A 80 21.04 -22.73 18.24
C VAL A 80 22.39 -22.55 18.94
N VAL A 81 23.27 -21.72 18.39
CA VAL A 81 24.52 -21.30 19.03
C VAL A 81 24.42 -19.86 19.53
N PHE A 82 24.97 -19.61 20.72
CA PHE A 82 25.01 -18.30 21.36
C PHE A 82 26.43 -17.75 21.34
N VAL A 83 26.63 -16.57 20.75
CA VAL A 83 27.94 -15.95 20.58
C VAL A 83 27.94 -14.56 21.20
N ASP A 84 28.82 -14.32 22.18
CA ASP A 84 29.06 -12.98 22.75
C ASP A 84 29.91 -12.17 21.77
N ILE A 85 29.37 -11.06 21.28
CA ILE A 85 30.01 -10.18 20.31
C ILE A 85 30.44 -8.84 20.93
N SER A 86 30.52 -8.75 22.26
CA SER A 86 31.02 -7.55 22.97
C SER A 86 32.40 -7.10 22.49
N ASN A 87 33.17 -8.03 21.92
CA ASN A 87 34.34 -7.73 21.09
C ASN A 87 34.15 -8.37 19.71
N PRO A 88 33.62 -7.63 18.71
CA PRO A 88 33.17 -8.22 17.45
C PRO A 88 34.30 -8.67 16.51
N VAL A 89 35.55 -8.23 16.75
CA VAL A 89 36.74 -8.76 16.05
C VAL A 89 37.27 -10.06 16.69
N SER A 90 36.77 -10.43 17.87
CA SER A 90 37.10 -11.67 18.57
C SER A 90 35.88 -12.20 19.34
N PRO A 91 34.83 -12.63 18.62
CA PRO A 91 33.61 -13.12 19.22
C PRO A 91 33.86 -14.42 20.02
N VAL A 92 33.04 -14.64 21.06
CA VAL A 92 33.20 -15.78 21.98
C VAL A 92 31.95 -16.64 22.01
N ILE A 93 32.07 -17.91 21.63
CA ILE A 93 30.99 -18.89 21.74
C ILE A 93 30.69 -19.16 23.22
N LYS A 94 29.47 -18.85 23.65
CA LYS A 94 29.01 -19.08 25.03
C LYS A 94 28.47 -20.50 25.21
N GLY A 95 27.79 -21.02 24.21
CA GLY A 95 27.26 -22.37 24.27
C GLY A 95 26.20 -22.61 23.20
N ARG A 96 25.50 -23.74 23.34
CA ARG A 96 24.52 -24.22 22.35
C ARG A 96 23.27 -24.73 23.03
N LEU A 97 22.12 -24.51 22.40
CA LEU A 97 20.87 -25.16 22.71
C LEU A 97 20.57 -26.19 21.61
N PRO A 98 20.76 -27.50 21.88
CA PRO A 98 20.40 -28.54 20.93
C PRO A 98 18.90 -28.55 20.61
N SER A 99 18.58 -28.96 19.39
CA SER A 99 17.21 -29.25 18.93
C SER A 99 16.45 -30.10 19.94
N GLN A 100 15.23 -29.71 20.29
CA GLN A 100 14.40 -30.39 21.28
C GLN A 100 14.23 -31.90 21.02
N THR A 101 14.17 -32.28 19.75
CA THR A 101 13.95 -33.66 19.30
C THR A 101 15.26 -34.43 19.08
N GLY A 102 16.40 -33.74 19.11
CA GLY A 102 17.69 -34.25 18.65
C GLY A 102 17.79 -34.42 17.12
N ASN A 103 16.71 -34.16 16.36
CA ASN A 103 16.73 -34.26 14.91
C ASN A 103 17.23 -32.96 14.28
N ALA A 104 17.88 -33.11 13.13
CA ALA A 104 18.30 -31.99 12.31
C ALA A 104 17.10 -31.34 11.59
N SER A 105 17.17 -30.03 11.36
CA SER A 105 16.23 -29.29 10.50
C SER A 105 16.98 -28.16 9.81
N SER A 106 16.77 -28.02 8.50
CA SER A 106 17.33 -26.92 7.72
C SER A 106 16.70 -25.58 8.07
N TRP A 107 15.44 -25.57 8.50
CA TRP A 107 14.70 -24.34 8.82
C TRP A 107 14.46 -24.26 10.32
N ARG A 108 15.03 -23.23 10.93
CA ARG A 108 14.75 -22.80 12.30
C ARG A 108 14.60 -21.30 12.28
N ASP A 109 13.79 -20.81 13.21
CA ASP A 109 13.63 -19.39 13.45
C ASP A 109 13.78 -19.12 14.94
N ILE A 110 14.36 -17.97 15.26
CA ILE A 110 14.61 -17.50 16.62
C ILE A 110 14.11 -16.06 16.73
N LYS A 111 13.29 -15.78 17.75
CA LYS A 111 12.99 -14.41 18.19
C LYS A 111 13.16 -14.28 19.68
N VAL A 112 13.29 -13.03 20.14
CA VAL A 112 13.54 -12.71 21.55
C VAL A 112 12.39 -11.89 22.10
N TYR A 113 11.97 -12.21 23.32
CA TYR A 113 11.09 -11.36 24.13
C TYR A 113 11.65 -11.26 25.54
N LYS A 114 11.87 -10.03 26.01
CA LYS A 114 12.59 -9.74 27.25
C LYS A 114 14.00 -10.37 27.24
N ASN A 115 14.23 -11.36 28.12
CA ASN A 115 15.50 -12.09 28.20
C ASN A 115 15.33 -13.56 27.79
N HIS A 116 14.37 -13.88 26.92
CA HIS A 116 14.13 -15.25 26.51
C HIS A 116 14.13 -15.38 24.98
N ALA A 117 14.84 -16.39 24.49
CA ALA A 117 14.78 -16.81 23.09
C ALA A 117 13.67 -17.84 22.90
N PHE A 118 12.91 -17.69 21.83
CA PHE A 118 11.84 -18.58 21.40
C PHE A 118 12.27 -19.19 20.07
N VAL A 119 12.37 -20.52 20.02
CA VAL A 119 12.99 -21.23 18.90
C VAL A 119 12.02 -22.26 18.35
N VAL A 120 11.71 -22.16 17.06
CA VAL A 120 10.92 -23.15 16.32
C VAL A 120 11.79 -23.86 15.27
N ALA A 121 11.27 -24.97 14.73
CA ALA A 121 11.95 -25.71 13.66
C ALA A 121 10.93 -26.36 12.74
N ASP A 122 11.10 -26.17 11.44
CA ASP A 122 10.22 -26.77 10.44
C ASP A 122 10.59 -28.24 10.22
N ASN A 123 9.64 -29.00 9.69
CA ASN A 123 9.79 -30.40 9.31
C ASN A 123 10.42 -31.27 10.42
N ASN A 124 10.20 -30.88 11.67
CA ASN A 124 10.78 -31.49 12.85
C ASN A 124 9.68 -31.85 13.85
N THR A 125 8.97 -32.94 13.56
CA THR A 125 7.81 -33.41 14.34
C THR A 125 8.12 -33.54 15.83
N GLY A 126 7.32 -32.88 16.66
CA GLY A 126 7.45 -32.88 18.12
C GLY A 126 8.44 -31.86 18.68
N HIS A 127 8.99 -30.97 17.85
CA HIS A 127 9.87 -29.89 18.30
C HIS A 127 9.13 -28.86 19.14
N GLY A 128 7.93 -28.44 18.69
CA GLY A 128 7.21 -27.33 19.30
C GLY A 128 8.02 -26.02 19.24
N MET A 129 7.85 -25.17 20.25
CA MET A 129 8.65 -23.96 20.46
C MET A 129 9.46 -24.08 21.75
N GLN A 130 10.79 -24.13 21.65
CA GLN A 130 11.69 -24.10 22.81
C GLN A 130 11.79 -22.68 23.35
N VAL A 131 11.81 -22.53 24.67
CA VAL A 131 12.09 -21.26 25.35
C VAL A 131 13.39 -21.39 26.13
N PHE A 132 14.31 -20.45 25.96
CA PHE A 132 15.59 -20.42 26.66
C PHE A 132 15.83 -19.08 27.33
N ASP A 133 16.20 -19.10 28.61
CA ASP A 133 16.53 -17.90 29.39
C ASP A 133 17.96 -17.40 29.09
N LEU A 134 18.05 -16.33 28.31
CA LEU A 134 19.31 -15.74 27.84
C LEU A 134 20.16 -15.16 28.98
N SER A 135 19.56 -14.86 30.14
CA SER A 135 20.32 -14.38 31.30
C SER A 135 21.35 -15.41 31.80
N ARG A 136 21.17 -16.70 31.46
CA ARG A 136 22.11 -17.78 31.77
C ARG A 136 23.47 -17.58 31.08
N LEU A 137 23.51 -16.88 29.94
CA LEU A 137 24.74 -16.59 29.21
C LEU A 137 25.72 -15.71 30.01
N ARG A 138 25.22 -14.92 30.96
CA ARG A 138 26.00 -14.00 31.82
C ARG A 138 26.99 -14.74 32.73
N THR A 139 26.63 -15.96 33.16
CA THR A 139 27.40 -16.71 34.17
C THR A 139 28.31 -17.79 33.59
N VAL A 140 28.34 -17.92 32.26
CA VAL A 140 29.14 -18.92 31.56
C VAL A 140 30.63 -18.55 31.65
N ASN A 141 31.38 -19.28 32.48
CA ASN A 141 32.82 -19.07 32.68
C ASN A 141 33.68 -19.91 31.74
N ASN A 142 33.18 -21.07 31.31
CA ASN A 142 33.82 -21.91 30.31
C ASN A 142 33.05 -21.74 28.99
N PRO A 143 33.66 -21.17 27.95
CA PRO A 143 33.02 -21.13 26.64
C PRO A 143 32.71 -22.57 26.18
N ASP A 144 31.66 -22.72 25.38
CA ASP A 144 31.20 -24.00 24.82
C ASP A 144 30.23 -24.85 25.67
N GLU A 145 29.39 -24.23 26.51
CA GLU A 145 28.39 -24.95 27.32
C GLU A 145 27.27 -25.58 26.48
N GLN A 146 26.74 -26.74 26.89
CA GLN A 146 25.55 -27.37 26.29
C GLN A 146 24.35 -27.11 27.19
N PHE A 147 23.36 -26.38 26.67
CA PHE A 147 22.17 -25.97 27.40
C PHE A 147 20.98 -26.90 27.16
N THR A 148 19.98 -26.74 28.02
CA THR A 148 18.62 -27.28 27.84
C THR A 148 17.63 -26.13 27.85
N ALA A 149 16.51 -26.29 27.15
CA ALA A 149 15.41 -25.34 27.18
C ALA A 149 14.84 -25.21 28.60
N ASP A 150 14.40 -24.01 28.95
CA ASP A 150 13.72 -23.68 30.20
C ASP A 150 12.23 -24.09 30.14
N ALA A 151 11.62 -24.03 28.95
CA ALA A 151 10.28 -24.52 28.68
C ALA A 151 10.16 -24.99 27.22
N VAL A 152 9.12 -25.78 26.92
CA VAL A 152 8.76 -26.19 25.56
C VAL A 152 7.26 -26.06 25.40
N TYR A 153 6.82 -25.20 24.50
CA TYR A 153 5.41 -25.09 24.13
C TYR A 153 5.08 -26.13 23.06
N THR A 154 4.13 -27.01 23.36
CA THR A 154 3.76 -28.17 22.52
C THR A 154 2.42 -28.01 21.82
N GLY A 155 1.86 -26.81 21.76
CA GLY A 155 0.59 -26.58 21.05
C GLY A 155 0.70 -26.64 19.53
N VAL A 156 1.93 -26.70 19.01
CA VAL A 156 2.28 -27.02 17.62
C VAL A 156 3.30 -28.15 17.62
N SER A 157 3.35 -28.95 16.55
CA SER A 157 4.33 -30.05 16.41
C SER A 157 5.63 -29.59 15.77
N SER A 158 5.54 -28.81 14.69
CA SER A 158 6.65 -28.16 13.99
C SER A 158 6.14 -26.84 13.41
N ALA A 159 7.02 -25.89 13.12
CA ALA A 159 6.63 -24.61 12.55
C ALA A 159 7.79 -24.01 11.75
N HIS A 160 7.43 -23.26 10.71
CA HIS A 160 8.41 -22.65 9.83
C HIS A 160 9.13 -21.48 10.51
N ASN A 161 8.34 -20.55 11.08
CA ASN A 161 8.83 -19.31 11.63
C ASN A 161 8.08 -18.93 12.92
N VAL A 162 8.66 -18.06 13.74
CA VAL A 162 8.03 -17.45 14.90
C VAL A 162 8.21 -15.94 14.84
N VAL A 163 7.12 -15.20 14.94
CA VAL A 163 7.10 -13.73 14.94
C VAL A 163 6.73 -13.27 16.33
N ILE A 164 7.34 -12.21 16.85
CA ILE A 164 7.04 -11.71 18.19
C ILE A 164 6.76 -10.22 18.13
N ASN A 165 5.63 -9.81 18.70
CA ASN A 165 5.42 -8.42 19.07
C ASN A 165 5.95 -8.20 20.50
N GLU A 166 7.07 -7.51 20.61
CA GLU A 166 7.75 -7.27 21.88
C GLU A 166 7.01 -6.29 22.79
N GLU A 167 6.10 -5.46 22.27
CA GLU A 167 5.31 -4.53 23.07
C GLU A 167 4.19 -5.26 23.81
N THR A 168 3.54 -6.21 23.15
CA THR A 168 2.35 -6.90 23.67
C THR A 168 2.70 -8.21 24.38
N GLY A 169 3.84 -8.81 24.04
CA GLY A 169 4.27 -10.11 24.57
C GLY A 169 3.47 -11.27 24.00
N PHE A 170 3.16 -11.21 22.71
CA PHE A 170 2.57 -12.31 21.95
C PHE A 170 3.55 -12.82 20.89
N ALA A 171 3.63 -14.14 20.77
CA ALA A 171 4.29 -14.84 19.69
C ALA A 171 3.26 -15.36 18.69
N TYR A 172 3.57 -15.26 17.42
CA TYR A 172 2.78 -15.70 16.29
C TYR A 172 3.60 -16.77 15.57
N ILE A 173 3.27 -18.03 15.80
CA ILE A 173 3.94 -19.15 15.16
C ILE A 173 3.27 -19.37 13.80
N VAL A 174 4.06 -19.38 12.72
CA VAL A 174 3.55 -19.46 11.34
C VAL A 174 4.12 -20.67 10.60
N GLY A 175 3.45 -21.08 9.52
CA GLY A 175 3.75 -22.33 8.83
C GLY A 175 3.61 -23.57 9.73
N ALA A 176 2.77 -23.47 10.77
CA ALA A 176 2.68 -24.48 11.81
C ALA A 176 2.00 -25.78 11.34
N ARG A 177 2.58 -26.92 11.69
CA ARG A 177 1.97 -28.25 11.52
C ARG A 177 1.58 -28.84 12.87
N GLY A 178 0.46 -29.57 12.88
CA GLY A 178 -0.06 -30.19 14.10
C GLY A 178 -0.56 -29.18 15.13
N ALA A 179 -0.91 -27.96 14.68
CA ALA A 179 -1.57 -26.97 15.51
C ALA A 179 -3.02 -27.42 15.81
N GLY A 180 -3.38 -27.44 17.09
CA GLY A 180 -4.75 -27.74 17.53
C GLY A 180 -5.70 -26.54 17.42
N ASN A 181 -6.89 -26.64 18.03
CA ASN A 181 -7.80 -25.51 18.30
C ASN A 181 -8.26 -24.69 17.07
N GLY A 182 -8.28 -25.28 15.88
CA GLY A 182 -8.74 -24.60 14.66
C GLY A 182 -7.63 -23.93 13.86
N CYS A 183 -6.38 -23.92 14.33
CA CYS A 183 -5.24 -23.24 13.68
C CYS A 183 -4.54 -24.11 12.62
N GLY A 184 -5.26 -25.06 12.00
CA GLY A 184 -4.67 -26.16 11.23
C GLY A 184 -4.12 -25.81 9.85
N SER A 185 -4.37 -24.58 9.38
CA SER A 185 -4.06 -24.15 8.00
C SER A 185 -2.64 -23.62 7.82
N GLY A 186 -1.87 -23.46 8.92
CA GLY A 186 -0.50 -22.92 8.87
C GLY A 186 -0.41 -21.39 8.89
N GLY A 187 -1.51 -20.70 9.18
CA GLY A 187 -1.54 -19.24 9.41
C GLY A 187 -0.94 -18.85 10.76
N LEU A 188 -1.45 -17.79 11.39
CA LEU A 188 -0.95 -17.33 12.68
C LEU A 188 -1.51 -18.21 13.81
N HIS A 189 -0.63 -18.97 14.47
CA HIS A 189 -0.92 -19.63 15.74
C HIS A 189 -0.42 -18.73 16.88
N ILE A 190 -1.35 -18.09 17.60
CA ILE A 190 -1.05 -17.02 18.56
C ILE A 190 -0.82 -17.60 19.95
N VAL A 191 0.27 -17.19 20.60
CA VAL A 191 0.70 -17.63 21.93
C VAL A 191 1.01 -16.42 22.80
N ASN A 192 0.36 -16.32 23.96
CA ASN A 192 0.75 -15.37 25.00
C ASN A 192 2.06 -15.84 25.64
N ILE A 193 3.08 -14.99 25.58
CA ILE A 193 4.43 -15.24 26.13
C ILE A 193 4.82 -14.22 27.22
N GLN A 194 3.86 -13.47 27.76
CA GLN A 194 4.10 -12.46 28.81
C GLN A 194 4.78 -13.05 30.05
N ASP A 195 4.47 -14.31 30.36
CA ASP A 195 5.27 -15.23 31.18
C ASP A 195 6.04 -16.19 30.26
N PRO A 196 7.32 -15.90 29.93
CA PRO A 196 8.07 -16.66 28.92
C PRO A 196 8.18 -18.16 29.20
N LYS A 197 8.23 -18.55 30.49
CA LYS A 197 8.40 -19.97 30.87
C LYS A 197 7.07 -20.74 30.89
N ASN A 198 5.94 -20.04 30.73
CA ASN A 198 4.61 -20.64 30.65
C ASN A 198 3.82 -20.10 29.45
N PRO A 199 4.22 -20.38 28.20
CA PRO A 199 3.49 -19.91 27.01
C PRO A 199 2.10 -20.53 26.94
N VAL A 200 1.08 -19.74 26.60
CA VAL A 200 -0.32 -20.19 26.54
C VAL A 200 -0.93 -19.82 25.20
N PHE A 201 -1.65 -20.76 24.58
CA PHE A 201 -2.43 -20.49 23.37
C PHE A 201 -3.43 -19.35 23.59
N ALA A 202 -3.50 -18.40 22.65
CA ALA A 202 -4.37 -17.23 22.74
C ALA A 202 -5.40 -17.16 21.60
N GLY A 203 -5.12 -17.76 20.45
CA GLY A 203 -6.05 -17.78 19.30
C GLY A 203 -5.33 -17.95 17.97
N CYS A 204 -6.01 -17.63 16.88
CA CYS A 204 -5.43 -17.79 15.54
C CYS A 204 -5.99 -16.85 14.48
N PHE A 205 -5.24 -16.76 13.39
CA PHE A 205 -5.67 -16.21 12.13
C PHE A 205 -5.36 -17.21 11.01
N ASP A 206 -6.38 -17.63 10.27
CA ASP A 206 -6.25 -18.62 9.19
C ASP A 206 -7.06 -18.25 7.94
N ALA A 207 -7.57 -17.01 7.87
CA ALA A 207 -8.45 -16.53 6.80
C ALA A 207 -7.79 -16.61 5.41
N ASP A 208 -6.45 -16.61 5.35
CA ASP A 208 -5.67 -16.73 4.12
C ASP A 208 -4.75 -17.97 4.09
N GLY A 209 -5.07 -19.00 4.88
CA GLY A 209 -4.34 -20.27 4.83
C GLY A 209 -2.93 -20.19 5.40
N TYR A 210 -1.94 -20.69 4.65
CA TYR A 210 -0.55 -20.79 5.08
C TYR A 210 0.12 -19.42 5.08
N THR A 211 0.75 -19.07 6.19
CA THR A 211 1.62 -17.89 6.31
C THR A 211 3.05 -18.37 6.48
N HIS A 212 3.95 -17.88 5.62
CA HIS A 212 5.36 -18.23 5.62
C HIS A 212 6.14 -17.44 6.68
N ASP A 213 5.95 -16.13 6.68
CA ASP A 213 6.52 -15.17 7.61
C ASP A 213 5.52 -14.02 7.84
N ALA A 214 5.73 -13.25 8.90
CA ALA A 214 4.95 -12.06 9.18
C ALA A 214 5.75 -11.01 9.97
N GLN A 215 5.23 -9.79 9.98
CA GLN A 215 5.61 -8.77 10.94
C GLN A 215 4.36 -8.28 11.68
N CYS A 216 4.37 -8.39 13.00
CA CYS A 216 3.26 -7.93 13.85
C CYS A 216 3.70 -6.75 14.70
N VAL A 217 2.98 -5.63 14.62
CA VAL A 217 3.32 -4.36 15.27
C VAL A 217 2.12 -3.78 15.98
N ILE A 218 2.35 -2.91 16.97
CA ILE A 218 1.33 -1.90 17.32
C ILE A 218 1.37 -0.85 16.21
N TYR A 219 0.28 -0.75 15.45
CA TYR A 219 0.25 0.09 14.27
C TYR A 219 0.29 1.57 14.67
N SER A 220 1.26 2.30 14.13
CA SER A 220 1.44 3.74 14.32
C SER A 220 1.52 4.51 13.01
N GLY A 221 1.17 3.86 11.89
CA GLY A 221 1.10 4.49 10.58
C GLY A 221 -0.10 5.43 10.42
N PRO A 222 -0.28 6.01 9.22
CA PRO A 222 -1.23 7.10 8.98
C PRO A 222 -2.70 6.66 8.89
N ASP A 223 -2.99 5.35 8.80
CA ASP A 223 -4.37 4.87 8.73
C ASP A 223 -5.06 4.98 10.11
N GLU A 224 -5.90 6.00 10.27
CA GLU A 224 -6.58 6.32 11.54
C GLU A 224 -7.51 5.20 12.04
N ASP A 225 -8.02 4.34 11.16
CA ASP A 225 -8.94 3.27 11.54
C ASP A 225 -8.23 2.18 12.38
N TYR A 226 -6.90 2.04 12.22
CA TYR A 226 -6.11 0.97 12.84
C TYR A 226 -5.03 1.46 13.82
N GLN A 227 -4.87 2.77 13.98
CA GLN A 227 -3.87 3.33 14.91
C GLN A 227 -4.02 2.77 16.33
N GLY A 228 -2.90 2.34 16.90
CA GLY A 228 -2.82 1.76 18.24
C GLY A 228 -3.32 0.32 18.34
N GLN A 229 -3.77 -0.30 17.24
CA GLN A 229 -4.18 -1.70 17.20
C GLN A 229 -3.01 -2.60 16.83
N GLU A 230 -3.03 -3.86 17.27
CA GLU A 230 -2.02 -4.82 16.87
C GLU A 230 -2.34 -5.43 15.50
N ILE A 231 -1.49 -5.14 14.52
CA ILE A 231 -1.67 -5.52 13.11
C ILE A 231 -0.51 -6.42 12.68
N CYS A 232 -0.83 -7.49 11.94
CA CYS A 232 0.17 -8.37 11.32
C CYS A 232 0.13 -8.24 9.79
N PHE A 233 1.30 -8.02 9.20
CA PHE A 233 1.56 -8.04 7.76
C PHE A 233 2.19 -9.40 7.44
N ASN A 234 1.51 -10.19 6.62
CA ASN A 234 1.78 -11.61 6.45
C ASN A 234 2.20 -11.89 5.00
N ALA A 235 3.22 -12.71 4.83
CA ALA A 235 3.65 -13.26 3.55
C ALA A 235 3.01 -14.65 3.39
N ASN A 236 2.05 -14.78 2.47
CA ASN A 236 1.17 -15.96 2.34
C ASN A 236 1.44 -16.75 1.05
N GLU A 237 2.71 -16.89 0.66
CA GLU A 237 3.19 -17.61 -0.55
C GLU A 237 2.77 -16.98 -1.89
N ASN A 238 1.61 -16.35 -1.98
CA ASN A 238 1.09 -15.75 -3.21
C ASN A 238 0.49 -14.35 -3.02
N THR A 239 0.45 -13.87 -1.78
CA THR A 239 -0.18 -12.62 -1.40
C THR A 239 0.52 -12.00 -0.21
N VAL A 240 0.41 -10.67 -0.12
CA VAL A 240 0.61 -9.92 1.11
C VAL A 240 -0.75 -9.73 1.77
N THR A 241 -0.87 -10.18 3.01
CA THR A 241 -2.12 -10.20 3.76
C THR A 241 -2.00 -9.44 5.06
N ILE A 242 -2.92 -8.51 5.32
CA ILE A 242 -2.94 -7.67 6.50
C ILE A 242 -4.08 -8.16 7.40
N ALA A 243 -3.75 -8.44 8.66
CA ALA A 243 -4.68 -8.94 9.66
C ALA A 243 -4.69 -8.05 10.89
N ASN A 244 -5.88 -7.71 11.37
CA ASN A 244 -6.05 -7.15 12.70
C ASN A 244 -6.06 -8.31 13.71
N VAL A 245 -5.06 -8.31 14.58
CA VAL A 245 -4.90 -9.31 15.62
C VAL A 245 -5.07 -8.70 17.01
N GLN A 246 -5.68 -7.52 17.16
CA GLN A 246 -5.88 -6.89 18.46
C GLN A 246 -6.61 -7.83 19.44
N ASP A 247 -7.77 -8.34 19.00
CA ASP A 247 -8.47 -9.42 19.69
C ASP A 247 -7.94 -10.77 19.19
N LYS A 248 -7.28 -11.51 20.09
CA LYS A 248 -6.65 -12.78 19.74
C LYS A 248 -7.67 -13.89 19.48
N GLU A 249 -8.86 -13.80 20.09
CA GLU A 249 -9.92 -14.80 19.92
C GLU A 249 -10.73 -14.57 18.64
N THR A 250 -10.82 -13.31 18.19
CA THR A 250 -11.56 -12.92 16.98
C THR A 250 -10.71 -12.04 16.06
N THR A 251 -9.67 -12.62 15.49
CA THR A 251 -8.83 -11.94 14.50
C THR A 251 -9.62 -11.61 13.23
N GLN A 252 -9.23 -10.55 12.53
CA GLN A 252 -9.94 -10.06 11.35
C GLN A 252 -8.98 -9.90 10.17
N LEU A 253 -9.40 -10.36 8.99
CA LEU A 253 -8.74 -10.02 7.74
C LEU A 253 -9.07 -8.56 7.41
N ILE A 254 -8.05 -7.73 7.23
CA ILE A 254 -8.21 -6.36 6.73
C ILE A 254 -8.11 -6.39 5.21
N ALA A 255 -6.97 -6.84 4.69
CA ALA A 255 -6.72 -6.88 3.25
C ALA A 255 -5.93 -8.12 2.84
N LYS A 256 -6.12 -8.52 1.59
CA LYS A 256 -5.37 -9.58 0.91
C LYS A 256 -5.07 -9.13 -0.51
N LYS A 257 -3.79 -8.98 -0.85
CA LYS A 257 -3.39 -8.50 -2.18
C LYS A 257 -2.37 -9.43 -2.82
N GLY A 258 -2.69 -9.85 -4.05
CA GLY A 258 -1.74 -10.49 -4.94
C GLY A 258 -0.97 -9.46 -5.76
N TYR A 259 0.09 -9.91 -6.42
CA TYR A 259 0.95 -9.08 -7.26
C TYR A 259 1.41 -9.84 -8.52
N PRO A 260 1.81 -9.12 -9.59
CA PRO A 260 2.27 -9.75 -10.82
C PRO A 260 3.53 -10.60 -10.61
N GLN A 261 3.64 -11.69 -11.37
CA GLN A 261 4.81 -12.59 -11.35
C GLN A 261 5.12 -13.14 -9.94
N SER A 262 4.10 -13.30 -9.09
CA SER A 262 4.25 -13.93 -7.77
C SER A 262 4.60 -15.41 -7.92
N ALA A 263 5.56 -15.87 -7.11
CA ALA A 263 5.93 -17.28 -7.02
C ALA A 263 5.89 -17.78 -5.56
N TYR A 264 6.51 -17.06 -4.64
CA TYR A 264 6.60 -17.39 -3.22
C TYR A 264 6.80 -16.14 -2.36
N SER A 265 5.72 -15.41 -2.04
CA SER A 265 5.76 -14.32 -1.05
C SER A 265 6.35 -14.85 0.25
N HIS A 266 7.56 -14.38 0.56
CA HIS A 266 8.43 -15.05 1.51
C HIS A 266 8.50 -14.29 2.85
N GLN A 267 8.90 -13.03 2.80
CA GLN A 267 9.08 -12.18 3.98
C GLN A 267 8.94 -10.70 3.59
N GLY A 268 8.67 -9.85 4.58
CA GLY A 268 8.75 -8.41 4.42
C GLY A 268 8.78 -7.66 5.74
N TRP A 269 9.05 -6.37 5.66
CA TRP A 269 9.20 -5.48 6.81
C TRP A 269 8.71 -4.07 6.49
N LEU A 270 8.02 -3.46 7.45
CA LEU A 270 7.55 -2.08 7.40
C LEU A 270 8.70 -1.09 7.47
N THR A 271 8.56 0.06 6.84
CA THR A 271 9.35 1.26 7.17
C THR A 271 9.07 1.71 8.60
N GLU A 272 9.99 2.45 9.22
CA GLU A 272 9.84 2.87 10.64
C GLU A 272 8.58 3.71 10.89
N ASP A 273 8.14 4.47 9.89
CA ASP A 273 6.90 5.26 9.92
C ASP A 273 5.64 4.43 9.57
N GLN A 274 5.82 3.14 9.26
CA GLN A 274 4.78 2.17 8.92
C GLN A 274 3.87 2.58 7.76
N GLN A 275 4.39 3.43 6.85
CA GLN A 275 3.68 3.85 5.64
C GLN A 275 3.89 2.89 4.47
N PHE A 276 5.03 2.20 4.43
CA PHE A 276 5.40 1.30 3.35
C PHE A 276 5.80 -0.06 3.89
N PHE A 277 5.46 -1.12 3.16
CA PHE A 277 5.87 -2.48 3.44
C PHE A 277 6.79 -2.96 2.32
N ILE A 278 8.01 -3.32 2.67
CA ILE A 278 9.02 -3.81 1.73
C ILE A 278 9.00 -5.32 1.81
N SER A 279 8.81 -6.01 0.69
CA SER A 279 8.66 -7.46 0.69
C SER A 279 9.39 -8.14 -0.45
N ASN A 280 9.55 -9.44 -0.30
CA ASN A 280 10.40 -10.28 -1.12
C ASN A 280 9.66 -11.54 -1.59
N ASP A 281 10.13 -12.15 -2.69
CA ASP A 281 9.52 -13.32 -3.32
C ASP A 281 10.59 -14.34 -3.72
N GLU A 282 10.87 -15.27 -2.82
CA GLU A 282 12.06 -16.14 -2.84
C GLU A 282 12.16 -17.09 -4.07
N LEU A 283 11.06 -17.32 -4.80
CA LEU A 283 11.04 -18.28 -5.91
C LEU A 283 10.79 -17.63 -7.27
N ASP A 284 10.82 -16.31 -7.37
CA ASP A 284 10.54 -15.64 -8.64
C ASP A 284 11.76 -15.61 -9.59
N GLU A 285 13.00 -15.61 -9.06
CA GLU A 285 14.19 -15.45 -9.88
C GLU A 285 14.53 -16.71 -10.68
N GLY A 286 14.75 -16.52 -11.98
CA GLY A 286 14.93 -17.61 -12.94
C GLY A 286 13.64 -18.32 -13.34
N ASN A 287 12.50 -18.00 -12.72
CA ASN A 287 11.18 -18.48 -13.09
C ASN A 287 10.37 -17.42 -13.84
N SER A 288 10.13 -16.29 -13.17
CA SER A 288 9.26 -15.22 -13.64
C SER A 288 9.97 -13.89 -13.82
N VAL A 289 11.09 -13.68 -13.11
CA VAL A 289 11.97 -12.50 -13.25
C VAL A 289 13.43 -12.95 -13.38
N GLU A 290 14.29 -12.10 -13.94
CA GLU A 290 15.71 -12.45 -14.21
C GLU A 290 16.63 -12.10 -13.03
N ASN A 291 16.41 -10.94 -12.40
CA ASN A 291 17.26 -10.38 -11.36
C ASN A 291 16.55 -10.39 -10.01
N THR A 292 17.33 -10.33 -8.93
CA THR A 292 16.84 -10.23 -7.54
C THR A 292 15.85 -9.09 -7.41
N ARG A 293 14.66 -9.38 -6.87
CA ARG A 293 13.54 -8.45 -6.84
C ARG A 293 13.22 -8.01 -5.42
N THR A 294 12.65 -6.82 -5.28
CA THR A 294 12.08 -6.34 -4.01
C THR A 294 10.85 -5.51 -4.31
N LEU A 295 9.75 -5.80 -3.63
CA LEU A 295 8.45 -5.20 -3.83
C LEU A 295 8.24 -4.04 -2.84
N ILE A 296 7.67 -2.94 -3.33
CA ILE A 296 7.40 -1.75 -2.52
C ILE A 296 5.89 -1.54 -2.46
N TRP A 297 5.32 -1.78 -1.28
CA TRP A 297 3.89 -1.60 -1.03
C TRP A 297 3.64 -0.31 -0.28
N ASP A 298 2.71 0.49 -0.78
CA ASP A 298 2.08 1.56 -0.02
C ASP A 298 0.97 0.95 0.84
N VAL A 299 1.11 1.10 2.16
CA VAL A 299 0.19 0.60 3.17
C VAL A 299 -0.33 1.74 4.05
N ARG A 300 -0.38 2.96 3.52
CA ARG A 300 -0.99 4.11 4.21
C ARG A 300 -2.50 3.99 4.38
N ASN A 301 -3.13 3.12 3.59
CA ASN A 301 -4.48 2.62 3.76
C ASN A 301 -4.40 1.09 3.83
N LEU A 302 -4.64 0.52 5.01
CA LEU A 302 -4.50 -0.92 5.27
C LEU A 302 -5.61 -1.74 4.64
N ASP A 303 -6.80 -1.16 4.41
CA ASP A 303 -7.90 -1.80 3.65
C ASP A 303 -7.56 -1.95 2.16
N ASN A 304 -6.70 -1.07 1.64
CA ASN A 304 -6.28 -1.08 0.24
C ASN A 304 -4.76 -0.91 0.06
N PRO A 305 -3.94 -1.92 0.40
CA PRO A 305 -2.52 -1.85 0.16
C PRO A 305 -2.24 -1.95 -1.35
N ILE A 306 -1.32 -1.11 -1.85
CA ILE A 306 -1.03 -0.95 -3.28
C ILE A 306 0.44 -1.24 -3.52
N LEU A 307 0.75 -2.12 -4.47
CA LEU A 307 2.12 -2.27 -4.97
C LEU A 307 2.46 -1.05 -5.85
N ILE A 308 3.31 -0.16 -5.36
CA ILE A 308 3.64 1.10 -6.06
C ILE A 308 4.81 0.96 -7.01
N ASN A 309 5.79 0.10 -6.69
CA ASN A 309 6.89 -0.21 -7.60
C ASN A 309 7.68 -1.47 -7.17
N GLN A 310 8.70 -1.82 -7.94
CA GLN A 310 9.60 -2.95 -7.71
C GLN A 310 11.05 -2.48 -7.92
N TYR A 311 11.94 -2.84 -7.01
CA TYR A 311 13.39 -2.73 -7.17
C TYR A 311 13.95 -4.01 -7.78
N PHE A 312 14.91 -3.86 -8.71
CA PHE A 312 15.67 -4.96 -9.27
C PHE A 312 17.17 -4.70 -9.06
N SER A 313 17.86 -5.67 -8.46
CA SER A 313 19.31 -5.65 -8.31
C SER A 313 19.99 -5.71 -9.68
N GLU A 314 21.19 -5.14 -9.79
CA GLU A 314 22.05 -5.33 -10.97
C GLU A 314 22.69 -6.73 -11.00
N ARG A 315 22.64 -7.46 -9.89
CA ARG A 315 23.16 -8.81 -9.72
C ARG A 315 22.03 -9.83 -9.66
N VAL A 316 22.38 -11.08 -9.96
CA VAL A 316 21.45 -12.20 -9.97
C VAL A 316 21.70 -13.09 -8.75
N ALA A 317 20.73 -13.11 -7.85
CA ALA A 317 20.59 -14.07 -6.75
C ALA A 317 19.11 -14.21 -6.39
N ILE A 318 18.81 -15.14 -5.51
CA ILE A 318 17.48 -15.24 -4.88
C ILE A 318 17.40 -14.22 -3.75
N ASP A 319 16.34 -13.41 -3.74
CA ASP A 319 16.02 -12.53 -2.63
C ASP A 319 15.56 -13.31 -1.38
N HIS A 320 15.88 -12.80 -0.18
CA HIS A 320 15.50 -13.48 1.06
C HIS A 320 15.26 -12.48 2.20
N ASN A 321 15.55 -12.82 3.45
CA ASN A 321 15.22 -12.03 4.64
C ASN A 321 15.74 -10.59 4.56
N LEU A 322 14.82 -9.63 4.67
CA LEU A 322 15.11 -8.20 4.74
C LEU A 322 14.58 -7.53 6.01
N TYR A 323 15.25 -6.46 6.42
CA TYR A 323 14.91 -5.73 7.64
C TYR A 323 15.13 -4.24 7.42
N THR A 324 14.20 -3.39 7.88
CA THR A 324 14.39 -1.93 7.83
C THR A 324 15.00 -1.42 9.14
N LYS A 325 15.88 -0.43 9.04
CA LYS A 325 16.42 0.32 10.19
C LYS A 325 16.75 1.74 9.74
N GLY A 326 16.09 2.72 10.31
CA GLY A 326 16.05 4.08 9.78
C GLY A 326 15.55 4.07 8.33
N ASN A 327 16.31 4.74 7.44
CA ASN A 327 16.03 4.76 6.01
C ASN A 327 16.70 3.62 5.24
N LEU A 328 17.36 2.67 5.90
CA LEU A 328 18.08 1.59 5.23
C LEU A 328 17.31 0.27 5.29
N ILE A 329 17.40 -0.52 4.23
CA ILE A 329 16.92 -1.90 4.17
C ILE A 329 18.13 -2.84 4.08
N TYR A 330 18.25 -3.76 5.02
CA TYR A 330 19.32 -4.76 5.09
C TYR A 330 18.78 -6.09 4.60
N GLN A 331 19.21 -6.52 3.42
CA GLN A 331 18.64 -7.67 2.72
C GLN A 331 19.71 -8.74 2.51
N SER A 332 19.41 -9.94 2.99
CA SER A 332 20.16 -11.15 2.65
C SER A 332 19.66 -11.68 1.32
N ASN A 333 20.57 -11.91 0.38
CA ASN A 333 20.28 -12.36 -0.98
C ASN A 333 21.14 -13.58 -1.33
N TYR A 334 21.00 -14.69 -0.60
CA TYR A 334 21.74 -15.94 -0.80
C TYR A 334 23.17 -15.74 -1.35
N THR A 335 23.40 -15.97 -2.65
CA THR A 335 24.73 -15.94 -3.27
C THR A 335 25.31 -14.54 -3.48
N ASN A 336 24.55 -13.47 -3.26
CA ASN A 336 25.05 -12.07 -3.27
C ASN A 336 25.35 -11.55 -1.86
N GLY A 337 25.16 -12.37 -0.82
CA GLY A 337 25.40 -11.99 0.56
C GLY A 337 24.42 -10.93 1.07
N LEU A 338 24.94 -9.98 1.85
CA LEU A 338 24.18 -8.84 2.36
C LEU A 338 24.23 -7.69 1.35
N ILE A 339 23.07 -7.20 0.94
CA ILE A 339 22.88 -5.93 0.24
C ILE A 339 22.19 -4.97 1.19
N ILE A 340 22.65 -3.71 1.22
CA ILE A 340 21.97 -2.63 1.93
C ILE A 340 21.39 -1.70 0.87
N LEU A 341 20.10 -1.36 1.00
CA LEU A 341 19.39 -0.42 0.13
C LEU A 341 19.04 0.87 0.89
N ASP A 342 19.07 2.01 0.21
CA ASP A 342 18.52 3.29 0.68
C ASP A 342 17.05 3.37 0.28
N GLY A 343 16.20 3.51 1.30
CA GLY A 343 14.76 3.69 1.21
C GLY A 343 14.31 5.15 1.42
N SER A 344 15.21 6.13 1.41
CA SER A 344 14.85 7.55 1.56
C SER A 344 13.83 8.06 0.52
N ARG A 345 13.71 7.38 -0.63
CA ARG A 345 12.76 7.67 -1.72
C ARG A 345 11.68 6.60 -1.87
N VAL A 346 11.46 5.76 -0.85
CA VAL A 346 10.46 4.69 -0.86
C VAL A 346 9.06 5.20 -1.20
N SER A 347 8.70 6.42 -0.81
CA SER A 347 7.41 7.05 -1.11
C SER A 347 7.20 7.35 -2.60
N LYS A 348 8.28 7.34 -3.39
CA LYS A 348 8.27 7.43 -4.85
C LYS A 348 8.39 6.06 -5.52
N GLY A 349 8.39 4.97 -4.75
CA GLY A 349 8.63 3.63 -5.25
C GLY A 349 10.08 3.38 -5.68
N ASP A 350 11.06 4.04 -5.03
CA ASP A 350 12.48 3.96 -5.42
C ASP A 350 13.31 3.45 -4.24
N LEU A 351 14.09 2.38 -4.48
CA LEU A 351 15.12 1.85 -3.58
C LEU A 351 16.45 1.80 -4.34
N ARG A 352 17.56 2.05 -3.65
CA ARG A 352 18.89 2.09 -4.28
C ARG A 352 19.92 1.29 -3.51
N GLU A 353 20.68 0.42 -4.17
CA GLU A 353 21.79 -0.28 -3.52
C GLU A 353 22.85 0.71 -3.05
N VAL A 354 23.22 0.54 -1.79
CA VAL A 354 24.04 1.44 -0.99
C VAL A 354 25.41 0.87 -0.67
N ALA A 355 25.40 -0.40 -0.28
CA ALA A 355 26.57 -1.11 0.19
C ALA A 355 26.28 -2.60 0.07
N TYR A 356 27.33 -3.42 0.02
CA TYR A 356 27.16 -4.86 0.05
C TYR A 356 28.36 -5.56 0.68
N PHE A 357 28.13 -6.78 1.14
CA PHE A 357 29.14 -7.71 1.59
C PHE A 357 28.74 -9.12 1.16
N ASP A 358 29.46 -9.67 0.19
CA ASP A 358 29.17 -10.99 -0.35
C ASP A 358 29.88 -12.07 0.47
N THR A 359 29.12 -12.87 1.22
CA THR A 359 29.65 -13.98 2.02
C THR A 359 29.92 -15.24 1.18
N TYR A 360 29.51 -15.26 -0.10
CA TYR A 360 29.59 -16.41 -1.01
C TYR A 360 30.46 -16.10 -2.24
N ALA A 361 31.77 -16.02 -2.03
CA ALA A 361 32.75 -15.66 -3.06
C ALA A 361 32.85 -16.60 -4.29
N GLN A 362 32.10 -17.70 -4.35
CA GLN A 362 32.06 -18.61 -5.51
C GLN A 362 31.24 -18.06 -6.68
N GLY A 363 30.47 -16.98 -6.47
CA GLY A 363 29.83 -16.20 -7.52
C GLY A 363 28.30 -16.26 -7.52
N ASP A 364 27.73 -15.22 -8.11
CA ASP A 364 26.31 -14.88 -8.15
C ASP A 364 25.52 -15.83 -9.06
N ASN A 365 24.45 -16.44 -8.53
CA ASN A 365 23.51 -17.26 -9.29
C ASN A 365 22.19 -17.48 -8.53
N THR A 366 21.15 -17.99 -9.21
CA THR A 366 19.88 -18.34 -8.57
C THR A 366 19.97 -19.68 -7.82
N SER A 367 20.60 -19.69 -6.64
CA SER A 367 20.64 -20.85 -5.75
C SER A 367 20.61 -20.51 -4.27
N PHE A 368 20.16 -21.48 -3.46
CA PHE A 368 20.04 -21.40 -2.00
C PHE A 368 21.38 -21.62 -1.28
N ASN A 369 22.43 -20.90 -1.67
CA ASN A 369 23.74 -20.92 -1.01
C ASN A 369 24.11 -19.51 -0.55
N GLY A 370 24.91 -19.39 0.50
CA GLY A 370 25.36 -18.10 1.01
C GLY A 370 24.48 -17.56 2.14
N SER A 371 24.24 -16.24 2.14
CA SER A 371 23.57 -15.51 3.23
C SER A 371 22.08 -15.86 3.33
N TRP A 372 21.69 -16.54 4.41
CA TRP A 372 20.29 -16.84 4.75
C TRP A 372 19.60 -15.63 5.39
N SER A 373 20.20 -15.00 6.40
CA SER A 373 19.56 -13.92 7.16
C SER A 373 20.60 -12.99 7.76
N ASN A 374 20.15 -11.82 8.19
CA ASN A 374 20.98 -10.82 8.82
C ASN A 374 20.29 -10.23 10.06
N TYR A 375 21.06 -9.63 10.96
CA TYR A 375 20.54 -8.90 12.12
C TYR A 375 21.25 -7.54 12.23
N PRO A 376 20.57 -6.43 11.86
CA PRO A 376 21.18 -5.10 11.81
C PRO A 376 20.93 -4.25 13.07
N TYR A 377 20.25 -4.78 14.08
CA TYR A 377 19.71 -3.98 15.20
C TYR A 377 20.65 -3.82 16.41
N PHE A 378 21.91 -4.22 16.31
CA PHE A 378 22.88 -3.93 17.38
C PHE A 378 23.18 -2.43 17.47
N GLU A 379 23.28 -1.93 18.70
CA GLU A 379 23.58 -0.51 19.01
C GLU A 379 25.04 -0.18 18.66
N SER A 380 25.93 -1.18 18.67
CA SER A 380 27.31 -1.05 18.21
C SER A 380 27.46 -0.73 16.71
N GLY A 381 26.37 -0.85 15.95
CA GLY A 381 26.35 -0.75 14.49
C GLY A 381 26.90 -1.99 13.77
N VAL A 382 27.18 -3.08 14.51
CA VAL A 382 27.55 -4.36 13.92
C VAL A 382 26.31 -4.98 13.26
N VAL A 383 26.49 -5.53 12.07
CA VAL A 383 25.50 -6.39 11.41
C VAL A 383 26.01 -7.83 11.48
N ALA A 384 25.19 -8.73 11.99
CA ALA A 384 25.48 -10.16 11.96
C ALA A 384 24.82 -10.79 10.73
N ILE A 385 25.54 -11.63 9.99
CA ILE A 385 25.03 -12.35 8.82
C ILE A 385 25.21 -13.84 9.09
N SER A 386 24.14 -14.61 8.88
CA SER A 386 24.18 -16.06 8.89
C SER A 386 24.27 -16.59 7.47
N ASP A 387 25.34 -17.31 7.19
CA ASP A 387 25.59 -17.99 5.92
C ASP A 387 25.42 -19.52 6.08
N ILE A 388 24.64 -20.13 5.20
CA ILE A 388 24.30 -21.55 5.18
C ILE A 388 25.56 -22.41 5.16
N ASN A 389 26.53 -22.00 4.34
CA ASN A 389 27.72 -22.76 4.02
C ASN A 389 28.87 -22.35 4.94
N ASN A 390 29.08 -21.05 5.12
CA ASN A 390 30.29 -20.46 5.66
C ASN A 390 30.18 -20.01 7.13
N GLY A 391 28.98 -20.00 7.71
CA GLY A 391 28.76 -19.73 9.14
C GLY A 391 28.44 -18.28 9.46
N LEU A 392 28.92 -17.77 10.60
CA LEU A 392 28.61 -16.43 11.10
C LEU A 392 29.62 -15.42 10.56
N PHE A 393 29.14 -14.31 10.00
CA PHE A 393 29.94 -13.13 9.68
C PHE A 393 29.50 -11.96 10.54
N LEU A 394 30.45 -11.24 11.12
CA LEU A 394 30.22 -9.96 11.78
C LEU A 394 30.84 -8.88 10.91
N VAL A 395 30.01 -7.97 10.42
CA VAL A 395 30.43 -6.89 9.54
C VAL A 395 30.05 -5.54 10.12
N LYS A 396 30.71 -4.48 9.65
CA LYS A 396 30.37 -3.11 10.00
C LYS A 396 30.17 -2.28 8.74
N PRO A 397 28.92 -1.89 8.42
CA PRO A 397 28.69 -0.92 7.37
C PRO A 397 29.31 0.43 7.77
N ASN A 398 30.16 0.96 6.90
CA ASN A 398 30.68 2.32 7.00
C ASN A 398 29.85 3.25 6.11
N ILE A 399 28.53 3.13 6.23
CA ILE A 399 27.58 3.99 5.54
C ILE A 399 27.36 5.18 6.46
N GLU A 400 28.35 6.06 6.58
CA GLU A 400 28.04 7.40 7.04
C GLU A 400 27.05 7.97 6.00
N GLN A 401 25.90 8.49 6.42
CA GLN A 401 24.99 9.22 5.52
C GLN A 401 25.65 10.55 5.12
N ILE A 402 26.76 10.48 4.41
CA ILE A 402 27.50 11.62 3.89
C ILE A 402 26.74 12.18 2.69
N ILE A 403 26.04 11.32 1.94
CA ILE A 403 25.19 11.75 0.84
C ILE A 403 23.79 12.01 1.40
N THR A 404 23.33 13.26 1.36
CA THR A 404 21.94 13.64 1.70
C THR A 404 21.03 13.60 0.48
N GLN A 405 21.60 13.62 -0.72
CA GLN A 405 20.87 13.57 -1.96
C GLN A 405 21.73 12.86 -3.00
N HIS A 406 21.31 11.67 -3.39
CA HIS A 406 21.83 10.99 -4.56
C HIS A 406 21.40 11.74 -5.83
N PRO A 407 22.01 11.47 -7.01
CA PRO A 407 21.58 12.04 -8.27
C PRO A 407 20.06 11.98 -8.40
N VAL A 408 19.43 13.15 -8.26
CA VAL A 408 18.01 13.35 -8.51
C VAL A 408 17.93 14.08 -9.83
N PHE A 409 17.25 13.44 -10.77
CA PHE A 409 17.00 14.01 -12.08
C PHE A 409 15.83 14.97 -11.97
N THR A 410 16.02 16.20 -12.42
CA THR A 410 14.96 17.20 -12.57
C THR A 410 14.92 17.61 -14.04
N SER A 411 13.92 17.16 -14.81
CA SER A 411 13.61 17.76 -16.12
C SER A 411 12.27 18.47 -16.06
N CYS A 412 12.30 19.78 -16.25
CA CYS A 412 11.12 20.59 -16.50
C CYS A 412 11.31 21.27 -17.87
N GLY A 413 11.36 20.50 -18.98
CA GLY A 413 11.55 21.04 -20.33
C GLY A 413 12.68 20.37 -21.14
N ASP A 414 13.33 21.14 -22.03
CA ASP A 414 14.35 20.68 -23.00
C ASP A 414 15.74 20.36 -22.40
N GLU A 415 15.97 20.66 -21.12
CA GLU A 415 17.22 20.44 -20.38
C GLU A 415 16.94 19.59 -19.13
N ALA A 416 17.92 18.76 -18.74
CA ALA A 416 17.85 17.95 -17.53
C ALA A 416 18.99 18.28 -16.57
N VAL A 417 18.68 18.39 -15.27
CA VAL A 417 19.68 18.63 -14.23
C VAL A 417 19.70 17.47 -13.24
N LEU A 418 20.89 16.91 -13.01
CA LEU A 418 21.17 15.96 -11.94
C LEU A 418 21.90 16.67 -10.81
N SER A 419 21.44 16.52 -9.58
CA SER A 419 22.08 17.14 -8.40
C SER A 419 22.47 16.11 -7.35
N VAL A 420 23.57 16.38 -6.65
CA VAL A 420 24.02 15.61 -5.48
C VAL A 420 24.19 16.50 -4.27
N GLY A 421 23.82 15.98 -3.11
CA GLY A 421 23.86 16.69 -1.83
C GLY A 421 24.71 15.93 -0.81
N ILE A 422 25.44 16.70 0.00
CA ILE A 422 26.31 16.18 1.06
C ILE A 422 25.80 16.68 2.42
N ALA A 423 25.86 15.82 3.43
CA ALA A 423 25.44 16.11 4.79
C ALA A 423 26.21 17.27 5.42
N ASN A 424 25.50 18.02 6.27
CA ASN A 424 26.09 19.10 7.04
C ASN A 424 27.28 18.61 7.88
N GLY A 425 28.43 19.24 7.71
CA GLY A 425 29.68 18.86 8.38
C GLY A 425 30.71 18.18 7.48
N PHE A 426 30.33 17.83 6.24
CA PHE A 426 31.24 17.31 5.22
C PHE A 426 31.35 18.30 4.06
N THR A 427 32.53 18.38 3.45
CA THR A 427 32.80 19.24 2.28
C THR A 427 33.48 18.39 1.21
N ALA A 428 32.87 18.28 0.02
CA ALA A 428 33.55 17.76 -1.14
C ALA A 428 34.45 18.83 -1.77
N THR A 429 35.70 18.46 -2.00
CA THR A 429 36.71 19.27 -2.70
C THR A 429 36.72 19.03 -4.21
N ASN A 430 36.15 17.92 -4.68
CA ASN A 430 36.10 17.57 -6.09
C ASN A 430 34.85 16.73 -6.40
N TYR A 431 34.36 16.86 -7.63
CA TYR A 431 33.25 16.10 -8.20
C TYR A 431 33.66 15.56 -9.57
N GLN A 432 33.14 14.40 -9.94
CA GLN A 432 33.30 13.81 -11.26
C GLN A 432 32.04 13.01 -11.58
N TRP A 433 31.22 13.52 -12.49
CA TRP A 433 30.07 12.78 -13.01
C TRP A 433 30.52 11.66 -13.94
N GLN A 434 29.84 10.52 -13.86
CA GLN A 434 30.12 9.32 -14.62
C GLN A 434 28.82 8.72 -15.17
N THR A 435 28.88 8.09 -16.35
CA THR A 435 27.78 7.29 -16.93
C THR A 435 28.09 5.80 -16.86
N ILE A 436 27.06 4.96 -16.78
CA ILE A 436 27.16 3.51 -16.92
C ILE A 436 26.27 3.06 -18.08
N ASN A 437 26.89 2.75 -19.23
CA ASN A 437 26.16 2.26 -20.42
C ASN A 437 26.35 0.75 -20.67
N ASN A 438 27.27 0.07 -19.97
CA ASN A 438 27.59 -1.37 -20.14
C ASN A 438 28.23 -2.01 -18.89
N GLY A 439 27.75 -1.65 -17.70
CA GLY A 439 28.21 -2.22 -16.42
C GLY A 439 29.57 -1.73 -15.91
N SER A 440 30.22 -0.79 -16.61
CA SER A 440 31.39 -0.06 -16.10
C SER A 440 31.18 1.45 -16.15
N PRO A 441 31.63 2.19 -15.13
CA PRO A 441 31.53 3.64 -15.07
C PRO A 441 32.55 4.35 -15.95
N GLU A 442 32.09 5.30 -16.75
CA GLU A 442 32.91 6.16 -17.62
C GLU A 442 32.81 7.62 -17.16
N ASP A 443 33.96 8.28 -16.98
CA ASP A 443 34.01 9.71 -16.63
C ASP A 443 33.42 10.56 -17.76
N LEU A 444 32.47 11.42 -17.42
CA LEU A 444 31.96 12.43 -18.32
C LEU A 444 32.97 13.57 -18.51
N SER A 445 32.75 14.37 -19.54
CA SER A 445 33.45 15.63 -19.80
C SER A 445 32.46 16.69 -20.26
N ASP A 446 32.68 17.95 -19.87
CA ASP A 446 31.87 19.06 -20.38
C ASP A 446 31.98 19.16 -21.92
N ASP A 447 30.84 19.09 -22.60
CA ASP A 447 30.72 19.16 -24.06
C ASP A 447 29.38 19.78 -24.50
N SER A 448 28.88 19.47 -25.71
CA SER A 448 27.57 19.98 -26.15
C SER A 448 26.40 19.33 -25.41
N ASN A 449 26.59 18.13 -24.89
CA ASN A 449 25.59 17.29 -24.24
C ASN A 449 25.64 17.44 -22.72
N TYR A 450 26.82 17.70 -22.13
CA TYR A 450 27.01 17.77 -20.69
C TYR A 450 27.67 19.09 -20.26
N SER A 451 27.22 19.67 -19.15
CA SER A 451 27.89 20.78 -18.49
C SER A 451 27.79 20.67 -16.97
N GLY A 452 28.83 21.08 -16.24
CA GLY A 452 28.87 20.96 -14.77
C GLY A 452 29.41 19.62 -14.26
N VAL A 453 30.10 18.85 -15.12
CA VAL A 453 30.62 17.50 -14.83
C VAL A 453 31.52 17.43 -13.58
N ASN A 454 32.14 18.54 -13.18
CA ASN A 454 32.98 18.62 -11.98
C ASN A 454 32.36 19.47 -10.87
N THR A 455 31.02 19.54 -10.81
CA THR A 455 30.28 20.23 -9.75
C THR A 455 29.22 19.32 -9.11
N ALA A 456 28.56 19.81 -8.07
CA ALA A 456 27.42 19.14 -7.45
C ALA A 456 26.20 19.00 -8.39
N GLU A 457 26.18 19.72 -9.52
CA GLU A 457 25.10 19.70 -10.51
C GLU A 457 25.63 19.37 -11.91
N LEU A 458 25.03 18.38 -12.57
CA LEU A 458 25.26 18.06 -13.97
C LEU A 458 24.04 18.46 -14.79
N THR A 459 24.25 19.31 -15.79
CA THR A 459 23.21 19.70 -16.77
C THR A 459 23.42 18.94 -18.08
N ILE A 460 22.34 18.42 -18.66
CA ILE A 460 22.30 17.63 -19.90
C ILE A 460 21.50 18.38 -20.97
N ASN A 461 22.10 18.69 -22.13
CA ASN A 461 21.57 19.60 -23.16
C ASN A 461 21.66 19.08 -24.60
N PRO A 462 20.58 19.17 -25.43
CA PRO A 462 19.19 18.99 -25.00
C PRO A 462 18.99 17.56 -24.49
N ALA A 463 17.82 17.24 -23.91
CA ALA A 463 17.49 15.89 -23.50
C ALA A 463 17.84 14.87 -24.60
N LEU A 464 18.85 14.02 -24.36
CA LEU A 464 19.28 13.00 -25.31
C LEU A 464 18.15 11.98 -25.48
N GLU A 465 17.95 11.50 -26.71
CA GLU A 465 17.05 10.38 -26.97
C GLU A 465 17.60 9.12 -26.26
N GLY A 466 16.82 8.48 -25.39
CA GLY A 466 17.27 7.32 -24.59
C GLY A 466 17.87 7.66 -23.22
N LEU A 467 17.69 8.88 -22.69
CA LEU A 467 18.18 9.25 -21.34
C LEU A 467 17.63 8.36 -20.22
N GLU A 468 16.41 7.87 -20.39
CA GLU A 468 15.75 6.90 -19.50
C GLU A 468 16.51 5.57 -19.39
N GLU A 469 17.37 5.23 -20.36
CA GLU A 469 18.23 4.04 -20.33
C GLU A 469 19.64 4.34 -19.78
N MET A 470 19.98 5.62 -19.57
CA MET A 470 21.30 6.06 -19.13
C MET A 470 21.36 6.19 -17.61
N ARG A 471 22.36 5.56 -16.98
CA ARG A 471 22.58 5.64 -15.54
C ARG A 471 23.72 6.59 -15.20
N PHE A 472 23.48 7.59 -14.37
CA PHE A 472 24.47 8.58 -13.95
C PHE A 472 24.85 8.41 -12.48
N ARG A 473 26.12 8.60 -12.15
CA ARG A 473 26.59 8.71 -10.76
C ARG A 473 27.60 9.83 -10.63
N CYS A 474 27.80 10.34 -9.42
CA CYS A 474 28.85 11.30 -9.11
C CYS A 474 29.87 10.67 -8.16
N LYS A 475 31.14 10.75 -8.53
CA LYS A 475 32.28 10.47 -7.66
C LYS A 475 32.73 11.78 -7.02
N MET A 476 32.86 11.80 -5.70
CA MET A 476 33.23 12.97 -4.91
C MET A 476 34.46 12.67 -4.06
N GLU A 477 35.35 13.65 -3.91
CA GLU A 477 36.48 13.57 -2.97
C GLU A 477 36.27 14.58 -1.84
N LEU A 478 36.25 14.11 -0.60
CA LEU A 478 36.09 14.95 0.58
C LEU A 478 37.39 15.59 1.06
N GLU A 479 37.29 16.65 1.86
CA GLU A 479 38.45 17.31 2.51
C GLU A 479 39.32 16.36 3.35
N ASN A 480 38.74 15.31 3.92
CA ASN A 480 39.46 14.29 4.70
C ASN A 480 40.25 13.28 3.82
N GLY A 481 40.14 13.39 2.48
CA GLY A 481 40.78 12.50 1.52
C GLY A 481 39.97 11.25 1.16
N GLU A 482 38.76 11.11 1.70
CA GLU A 482 37.84 10.01 1.40
C GLU A 482 37.18 10.19 0.02
N THR A 483 36.99 9.08 -0.69
CA THR A 483 36.27 9.05 -1.96
C THR A 483 34.89 8.45 -1.75
N ILE A 484 33.86 9.18 -2.18
CA ILE A 484 32.47 8.77 -2.06
C ILE A 484 31.88 8.68 -3.47
N ILE A 485 31.08 7.65 -3.71
CA ILE A 485 30.41 7.46 -5.00
C ILE A 485 28.92 7.43 -4.73
N THR A 486 28.16 8.28 -5.42
CA THR A 486 26.70 8.22 -5.33
C THR A 486 26.15 7.02 -6.08
N TYR A 487 24.95 6.58 -5.71
CA TYR A 487 24.21 5.61 -6.51
C TYR A 487 23.83 6.16 -7.87
N LEU A 488 23.49 5.24 -8.75
CA LEU A 488 23.01 5.55 -10.09
C LEU A 488 21.67 6.27 -10.00
N SER A 489 21.48 7.29 -10.85
CA SER A 489 20.14 7.77 -11.18
C SER A 489 19.45 6.67 -11.99
N ASN A 490 18.42 6.06 -11.43
CA ASN A 490 17.66 5.03 -12.14
C ASN A 490 16.44 5.59 -12.88
N GLU A 491 15.91 6.78 -12.51
CA GLU A 491 14.81 7.40 -13.25
C GLU A 491 14.77 8.94 -13.14
N VAL A 492 14.11 9.51 -14.15
CA VAL A 492 13.75 10.91 -14.35
C VAL A 492 12.56 11.27 -13.45
N ASP A 493 12.68 12.20 -12.48
CA ASP A 493 11.46 12.77 -11.87
C ASP A 493 10.73 13.57 -12.96
N GLY A 494 9.65 13.00 -13.51
CA GLY A 494 8.78 13.60 -14.51
C GLY A 494 7.48 14.14 -13.94
N LEU A 495 6.58 14.62 -14.80
CA LEU A 495 5.20 14.92 -14.38
C LEU A 495 4.51 13.64 -13.85
N PRO A 496 3.56 13.75 -12.91
CA PRO A 496 2.84 12.57 -12.40
C PRO A 496 2.18 11.76 -13.52
N SER A 497 2.22 10.43 -13.42
CA SER A 497 1.48 9.53 -14.31
C SER A 497 0.10 9.29 -13.70
N VAL A 498 -0.85 10.15 -14.06
CA VAL A 498 -2.17 10.20 -13.41
C VAL A 498 -3.08 9.10 -13.95
N ASN A 499 -3.63 8.32 -13.04
CA ASN A 499 -4.59 7.27 -13.37
C ASN A 499 -5.52 7.01 -12.17
N PHE A 500 -6.75 6.58 -12.46
CA PHE A 500 -7.70 6.16 -11.43
C PHE A 500 -8.80 5.27 -12.03
N SER A 501 -9.54 4.59 -11.14
CA SER A 501 -10.76 3.86 -11.47
C SER A 501 -11.94 4.33 -10.63
N ALA A 502 -13.16 3.98 -11.03
CA ALA A 502 -14.38 4.34 -10.31
C ALA A 502 -15.34 3.15 -10.23
N SER A 503 -15.96 2.94 -9.07
CA SER A 503 -17.08 2.02 -8.86
C SER A 503 -18.35 2.81 -8.53
N ILE A 504 -19.45 2.49 -9.20
CA ILE A 504 -20.67 3.31 -9.18
C ILE A 504 -21.83 2.53 -8.59
N ASN A 505 -22.49 3.11 -7.59
CA ASN A 505 -23.75 2.62 -7.03
C ASN A 505 -24.79 3.75 -6.99
N GLN A 506 -25.76 3.71 -7.91
CA GLN A 506 -26.76 4.75 -8.10
C GLN A 506 -26.16 6.14 -8.32
N LEU A 507 -26.22 7.02 -7.31
CA LEU A 507 -25.69 8.39 -7.31
C LEU A 507 -24.38 8.51 -6.52
N VAL A 508 -23.84 7.40 -6.02
CA VAL A 508 -22.58 7.39 -5.26
C VAL A 508 -21.48 6.78 -6.13
N ALA A 509 -20.39 7.52 -6.31
CA ALA A 509 -19.18 7.04 -6.96
C ALA A 509 -18.04 6.93 -5.94
N GLN A 510 -17.38 5.78 -5.91
CA GLN A 510 -16.17 5.56 -5.13
C GLN A 510 -14.98 5.49 -6.09
N PHE A 511 -14.00 6.37 -5.89
CA PHE A 511 -12.82 6.49 -6.75
C PHE A 511 -11.59 5.84 -6.11
N GLU A 512 -10.78 5.17 -6.93
CA GLU A 512 -9.52 4.55 -6.53
C GLU A 512 -8.37 5.13 -7.36
N ASN A 513 -7.51 5.89 -6.71
CA ASN A 513 -6.34 6.55 -7.30
C ASN A 513 -5.19 5.57 -7.48
N SER A 514 -4.68 5.47 -8.70
CA SER A 514 -3.52 4.66 -9.07
C SER A 514 -2.40 5.50 -9.68
N THR A 515 -2.37 6.80 -9.36
CA THR A 515 -1.38 7.76 -9.86
C THR A 515 0.01 7.47 -9.33
N LEU A 516 1.00 7.46 -10.21
CA LEU A 516 2.42 7.33 -9.86
C LEU A 516 3.11 8.71 -9.87
N GLY A 517 3.99 8.94 -8.91
CA GLY A 517 4.81 10.16 -8.84
C GLY A 517 4.07 11.45 -8.44
N GLY A 518 2.78 11.38 -8.05
CA GLY A 518 2.02 12.50 -7.52
C GLY A 518 2.22 12.68 -6.00
N GLN A 519 2.42 13.92 -5.56
CA GLN A 519 2.55 14.31 -4.15
C GLN A 519 1.26 14.94 -3.59
N SER A 520 0.47 15.60 -4.45
CA SER A 520 -0.84 16.15 -4.10
C SER A 520 -1.87 15.84 -5.18
N PHE A 521 -3.15 15.76 -4.79
CA PHE A 521 -4.26 15.37 -5.65
C PHE A 521 -5.41 16.38 -5.55
N GLU A 522 -6.04 16.65 -6.68
CA GLU A 522 -7.26 17.46 -6.78
C GLU A 522 -8.27 16.72 -7.67
N TRP A 523 -9.47 16.51 -7.14
CA TRP A 523 -10.57 15.84 -7.82
C TRP A 523 -11.67 16.83 -8.16
N ASP A 524 -11.98 16.97 -9.44
CA ASP A 524 -13.19 17.63 -9.94
C ASP A 524 -14.16 16.56 -10.41
N PHE A 525 -15.32 16.44 -9.75
CA PHE A 525 -16.32 15.41 -10.05
C PHE A 525 -17.19 15.72 -11.28
N GLY A 526 -17.03 16.91 -11.89
CA GLY A 526 -17.71 17.30 -13.11
C GLY A 526 -19.17 17.76 -12.92
N ASP A 527 -19.66 17.85 -11.68
CA ASP A 527 -21.02 18.27 -11.32
C ASP A 527 -21.11 19.67 -10.69
N GLY A 528 -19.97 20.35 -10.54
CA GLY A 528 -19.86 21.68 -9.94
C GLY A 528 -19.83 21.69 -8.41
N SER A 529 -19.68 20.53 -7.77
CA SER A 529 -19.36 20.42 -6.34
C SER A 529 -17.94 20.92 -6.01
N GLU A 530 -17.62 21.02 -4.71
CA GLU A 530 -16.29 21.42 -4.26
C GLU A 530 -15.23 20.36 -4.64
N ILE A 531 -14.03 20.81 -5.00
CA ILE A 531 -12.89 19.94 -5.31
C ILE A 531 -12.48 19.16 -4.06
N SER A 532 -12.17 17.87 -4.21
CA SER A 532 -11.63 17.03 -3.13
C SER A 532 -10.11 16.86 -3.27
N THR A 533 -9.41 16.81 -2.14
CA THR A 533 -7.97 16.50 -2.09
C THR A 533 -7.67 15.12 -1.49
N GLU A 534 -8.72 14.34 -1.19
CA GLU A 534 -8.57 13.01 -0.63
C GLU A 534 -7.90 12.06 -1.64
N PRO A 535 -7.03 11.13 -1.20
CA PRO A 535 -6.41 10.17 -2.10
C PRO A 535 -7.44 9.30 -2.83
N ASN A 536 -8.50 8.86 -2.15
CA ASN A 536 -9.56 7.98 -2.69
C ASN A 536 -10.95 8.48 -2.28
N PRO A 537 -11.50 9.51 -2.92
CA PRO A 537 -12.75 10.12 -2.48
C PRO A 537 -13.97 9.25 -2.77
N VAL A 538 -15.00 9.40 -1.94
CA VAL A 538 -16.37 8.96 -2.22
C VAL A 538 -17.21 10.20 -2.47
N HIS A 539 -17.86 10.27 -3.64
CA HIS A 539 -18.69 11.41 -4.03
C HIS A 539 -20.15 10.99 -4.24
N THR A 540 -21.08 11.80 -3.72
CA THR A 540 -22.52 11.62 -3.93
C THR A 540 -23.05 12.74 -4.82
N TYR A 541 -23.57 12.37 -5.98
CA TYR A 541 -24.11 13.31 -6.96
C TYR A 541 -25.55 13.68 -6.61
N GLU A 542 -25.77 14.93 -6.21
CA GLU A 542 -27.09 15.42 -5.83
C GLU A 542 -27.99 15.63 -7.08
N MET A 543 -28.87 14.66 -7.34
CA MET A 543 -30.06 14.74 -8.22
C MET A 543 -29.88 14.89 -9.74
N ASN A 544 -28.79 14.40 -10.34
CA ASN A 544 -28.66 14.43 -11.79
C ASN A 544 -28.12 13.08 -12.32
N SER A 545 -28.96 12.33 -13.03
CA SER A 545 -28.47 11.26 -13.90
C SER A 545 -27.85 11.86 -15.15
N GLY A 546 -26.77 11.25 -15.61
CA GLY A 546 -26.01 11.73 -16.75
C GLY A 546 -24.59 11.17 -16.74
N THR A 547 -23.83 11.56 -17.77
CA THR A 547 -22.40 11.31 -17.83
C THR A 547 -21.65 12.50 -17.24
N TYR A 548 -20.75 12.24 -16.29
CA TYR A 548 -19.88 13.20 -15.65
C TYR A 548 -18.44 12.96 -16.05
N GLU A 549 -17.73 14.02 -16.44
CA GLU A 549 -16.29 13.96 -16.67
C GLU A 549 -15.58 14.25 -15.36
N VAL A 550 -15.12 13.19 -14.69
CA VAL A 550 -14.34 13.29 -13.46
C VAL A 550 -12.89 13.50 -13.85
N ARG A 551 -12.25 14.48 -13.24
CA ARG A 551 -10.85 14.84 -13.48
C ARG A 551 -10.07 14.67 -12.19
N LEU A 552 -9.00 13.88 -12.26
CA LEU A 552 -7.96 13.87 -11.26
C LEU A 552 -6.78 14.68 -11.78
N THR A 553 -6.35 15.68 -11.03
CA THR A 553 -5.09 16.39 -11.23
C THR A 553 -4.14 15.97 -10.13
N ALA A 554 -2.98 15.44 -10.49
CA ALA A 554 -1.92 15.17 -9.52
C ALA A 554 -0.74 16.08 -9.78
N SER A 555 -0.11 16.56 -8.71
CA SER A 555 1.04 17.46 -8.78
C SER A 555 2.22 16.94 -7.99
N ASN A 556 3.42 17.25 -8.45
CA ASN A 556 4.67 17.09 -7.73
C ASN A 556 5.57 18.31 -7.98
N ASP A 557 6.81 18.26 -7.53
CA ASP A 557 7.78 19.35 -7.73
C ASP A 557 8.06 19.68 -9.22
N CYS A 558 7.76 18.76 -10.15
CA CYS A 558 7.93 18.94 -11.60
C CYS A 558 6.70 19.57 -12.29
N GLY A 559 5.57 19.67 -11.60
CA GLY A 559 4.32 20.23 -12.14
C GLY A 559 3.13 19.29 -11.97
N SER A 560 2.07 19.53 -12.76
CA SER A 560 0.80 18.81 -12.67
C SER A 560 0.45 18.09 -13.96
N SER A 561 -0.03 16.86 -13.84
CA SER A 561 -0.68 16.11 -14.91
C SER A 561 -2.15 15.89 -14.55
N GLU A 562 -2.96 15.56 -15.56
CA GLU A 562 -4.38 15.26 -15.35
C GLU A 562 -4.82 14.02 -16.11
N PHE A 563 -5.80 13.32 -15.55
CA PHE A 563 -6.52 12.24 -16.21
C PHE A 563 -8.03 12.49 -16.08
N VAL A 564 -8.76 12.25 -17.16
CA VAL A 564 -10.21 12.46 -17.22
C VAL A 564 -10.90 11.13 -17.48
N TYR A 565 -11.88 10.79 -16.66
CA TYR A 565 -12.66 9.56 -16.72
C TYR A 565 -14.16 9.87 -16.74
N SER A 566 -14.91 9.19 -17.60
CA SER A 566 -16.36 9.39 -17.71
C SER A 566 -17.13 8.45 -16.77
N VAL A 567 -17.77 9.02 -15.75
CA VAL A 567 -18.72 8.31 -14.86
C VAL A 567 -20.12 8.41 -15.43
N ASN A 568 -20.83 7.29 -15.56
CA ASN A 568 -22.22 7.26 -16.04
C ASN A 568 -23.17 6.95 -14.88
N LEU A 569 -23.96 7.94 -14.48
CA LEU A 569 -24.97 7.81 -13.43
C LEU A 569 -26.36 7.64 -14.04
N SER A 570 -27.06 6.58 -13.63
CA SER A 570 -28.44 6.31 -14.07
C SER A 570 -29.41 6.52 -12.92
N GLN A 571 -30.42 7.39 -13.10
CA GLN A 571 -31.47 7.59 -12.10
C GLN A 571 -32.43 6.42 -12.18
N CYS A 572 -32.55 5.69 -11.07
CA CYS A 572 -33.34 4.48 -11.05
C CYS A 572 -34.77 4.67 -10.54
N LEU A 573 -35.14 5.77 -9.86
CA LEU A 573 -36.50 5.98 -9.31
C LEU A 573 -37.57 6.36 -10.37
N PRO A 574 -38.89 6.13 -10.12
CA PRO A 574 -39.97 6.54 -11.01
C PRO A 574 -40.15 8.07 -11.09
N PHE A 575 -40.47 8.59 -12.27
CA PHE A 575 -40.91 9.99 -12.46
C PHE A 575 -42.44 10.02 -12.50
N VAL A 576 -43.10 10.62 -11.51
CA VAL A 576 -44.55 10.51 -11.30
C VAL A 576 -45.26 11.81 -11.62
N ASP A 577 -46.23 11.75 -12.54
CA ASP A 577 -47.02 12.90 -12.97
C ASP A 577 -48.37 12.43 -13.56
N PHE A 578 -49.38 13.30 -13.56
CA PHE A 578 -50.68 13.05 -14.17
C PHE A 578 -51.47 14.32 -14.49
N THR A 579 -52.43 14.19 -15.40
CA THR A 579 -53.41 15.25 -15.70
C THR A 579 -54.82 14.81 -15.39
N VAL A 580 -55.73 15.79 -15.27
CA VAL A 580 -57.14 15.57 -14.91
C VAL A 580 -58.03 16.19 -15.98
N SER A 581 -59.08 15.49 -16.38
CA SER A 581 -60.13 16.03 -17.27
C SER A 581 -61.52 15.68 -16.75
N VAL A 582 -62.46 16.62 -16.83
CA VAL A 582 -63.82 16.47 -16.31
C VAL A 582 -64.82 16.50 -17.46
N GLU A 583 -65.66 15.47 -17.57
CA GLU A 583 -66.79 15.41 -18.52
C GLU A 583 -68.04 14.91 -17.79
N GLU A 584 -69.13 15.68 -17.86
CA GLU A 584 -70.46 15.31 -17.31
C GLU A 584 -70.47 14.82 -15.84
N GLY A 585 -69.52 15.28 -15.01
CA GLY A 585 -69.41 14.92 -13.58
C GLY A 585 -68.51 13.71 -13.29
N GLU A 586 -67.96 13.06 -14.32
CA GLU A 586 -66.91 12.04 -14.20
C GLU A 586 -65.53 12.67 -14.41
N ILE A 587 -64.56 12.27 -13.58
CA ILE A 587 -63.20 12.81 -13.61
C ILE A 587 -62.26 11.73 -14.11
N SER A 588 -61.62 11.96 -15.26
CA SER A 588 -60.60 11.09 -15.81
C SER A 588 -59.20 11.56 -15.41
N PHE A 589 -58.36 10.62 -14.95
CA PHE A 589 -56.96 10.85 -14.61
C PHE A 589 -56.07 10.20 -15.66
N ILE A 590 -55.22 10.99 -16.31
CA ILE A 590 -54.29 10.52 -17.34
C ILE A 590 -52.89 10.48 -16.73
N ASN A 591 -52.36 9.28 -16.54
CA ASN A 591 -51.04 9.05 -15.99
C ASN A 591 -49.94 9.35 -17.00
N MET A 592 -49.05 10.26 -16.61
CA MET A 592 -47.90 10.72 -17.37
C MET A 592 -46.58 10.18 -16.82
N THR A 593 -46.64 9.26 -15.84
CA THR A 593 -45.51 8.65 -15.13
C THR A 593 -44.60 7.87 -16.08
N ARG A 594 -43.29 7.90 -15.79
CA ARG A 594 -42.24 7.18 -16.51
C ARG A 594 -41.35 6.40 -15.54
N ASN A 595 -40.62 5.44 -16.09
CA ASN A 595 -39.71 4.57 -15.34
C ASN A 595 -40.41 3.86 -14.16
N SER A 596 -41.63 3.38 -14.39
CA SER A 596 -42.45 2.70 -13.38
C SER A 596 -43.06 1.43 -13.97
N SER A 597 -43.14 0.39 -13.16
CA SER A 597 -43.86 -0.84 -13.49
C SER A 597 -45.26 -0.87 -12.87
N GLU A 598 -45.47 -0.16 -11.75
CA GLU A 598 -46.71 -0.21 -10.96
C GLU A 598 -47.16 1.19 -10.53
N PHE A 599 -48.46 1.35 -10.27
CA PHE A 599 -49.09 2.62 -9.90
C PHE A 599 -50.20 2.40 -8.88
N GLU A 600 -50.38 3.35 -7.96
CA GLU A 600 -51.45 3.40 -6.98
C GLU A 600 -52.05 4.81 -6.93
N TRP A 601 -53.37 4.88 -7.00
CA TRP A 601 -54.16 6.11 -6.91
C TRP A 601 -54.97 6.13 -5.62
N ASP A 602 -54.80 7.19 -4.85
CA ASP A 602 -55.66 7.56 -3.71
C ASP A 602 -56.43 8.82 -4.12
N PHE A 603 -57.76 8.79 -4.16
CA PHE A 603 -58.56 9.94 -4.59
C PHE A 603 -58.86 10.94 -3.46
N GLY A 604 -58.44 10.64 -2.22
CA GLY A 604 -58.56 11.56 -1.08
C GLY A 604 -59.96 11.65 -0.44
N ASP A 605 -60.92 10.85 -0.90
CA ASP A 605 -62.31 10.82 -0.41
C ASP A 605 -62.65 9.58 0.43
N GLY A 606 -61.66 8.72 0.69
CA GLY A 606 -61.82 7.46 1.42
C GLY A 606 -62.30 6.28 0.55
N SER A 607 -62.37 6.45 -0.77
CA SER A 607 -62.53 5.33 -1.71
C SER A 607 -61.31 4.39 -1.70
N PRO A 608 -61.45 3.13 -2.14
CA PRO A 608 -60.31 2.20 -2.22
C PRO A 608 -59.23 2.66 -3.20
N ILE A 609 -57.97 2.32 -2.92
CA ILE A 609 -56.83 2.56 -3.82
C ILE A 609 -57.07 1.87 -5.18
N VAL A 610 -56.77 2.58 -6.26
CA VAL A 610 -56.91 2.09 -7.64
C VAL A 610 -55.55 1.95 -8.31
N THR A 611 -55.32 0.84 -9.03
CA THR A 611 -54.03 0.56 -9.69
C THR A 611 -54.08 0.70 -11.21
N ASP A 612 -55.20 1.16 -11.75
CA ASP A 612 -55.36 1.35 -13.20
C ASP A 612 -54.42 2.45 -13.71
N LYS A 613 -53.91 2.26 -14.93
CA LYS A 613 -53.00 3.24 -15.52
C LYS A 613 -53.67 4.61 -15.68
N ASN A 614 -54.91 4.68 -16.14
CA ASN A 614 -55.65 5.93 -16.32
C ASN A 614 -57.07 5.76 -15.75
N PRO A 615 -57.28 5.94 -14.44
CA PRO A 615 -58.57 5.68 -13.84
C PRO A 615 -59.57 6.81 -14.09
N VAL A 616 -60.84 6.49 -13.91
CA VAL A 616 -61.93 7.47 -13.80
C VAL A 616 -62.52 7.40 -12.39
N HIS A 617 -62.92 8.54 -11.83
CA HIS A 617 -63.48 8.63 -10.48
C HIS A 617 -64.62 9.66 -10.40
N THR A 618 -65.54 9.42 -9.46
CA THR A 618 -66.68 10.30 -9.14
C THR A 618 -66.71 10.55 -7.64
N TYR A 619 -66.95 11.80 -7.22
CA TYR A 619 -67.00 12.18 -5.81
C TYR A 619 -68.45 12.32 -5.31
N ASP A 620 -68.81 11.59 -4.25
CA ASP A 620 -70.14 11.60 -3.64
C ASP A 620 -70.39 12.80 -2.70
N SER A 621 -69.31 13.44 -2.23
CA SER A 621 -69.37 14.60 -1.34
C SER A 621 -68.66 15.81 -1.93
N GLU A 622 -69.32 16.97 -1.85
CA GLU A 622 -68.72 18.27 -2.18
C GLU A 622 -67.59 18.60 -1.19
N GLY A 623 -66.48 19.11 -1.71
CA GLY A 623 -65.31 19.49 -0.91
C GLY A 623 -64.00 19.30 -1.67
N PRO A 624 -62.88 19.87 -1.16
CA PRO A 624 -61.58 19.65 -1.76
C PRO A 624 -61.10 18.21 -1.51
N HIS A 625 -60.74 17.49 -2.57
CA HIS A 625 -60.20 16.13 -2.49
C HIS A 625 -58.76 16.09 -2.99
N GLU A 626 -57.81 15.66 -2.15
CA GLU A 626 -56.40 15.53 -2.53
C GLU A 626 -56.11 14.16 -3.14
N VAL A 627 -55.95 14.13 -4.46
CA VAL A 627 -55.58 12.96 -5.23
C VAL A 627 -54.08 12.74 -5.14
N ARG A 628 -53.65 11.50 -4.88
CA ARG A 628 -52.25 11.08 -4.84
C ARG A 628 -52.02 9.95 -5.84
N LEU A 629 -51.04 10.11 -6.73
CA LEU A 629 -50.52 9.03 -7.57
C LEU A 629 -49.16 8.62 -7.02
N THR A 630 -49.02 7.37 -6.58
CA THR A 630 -47.74 6.75 -6.22
C THR A 630 -47.32 5.78 -7.31
N ALA A 631 -46.04 5.76 -7.68
CA ALA A 631 -45.52 4.84 -8.68
C ALA A 631 -44.26 4.14 -8.17
N PHE A 632 -44.04 2.90 -8.63
CA PHE A 632 -43.04 1.99 -8.10
C PHE A 632 -42.18 1.36 -9.21
N ASN A 633 -40.92 1.12 -8.89
CA ASN A 633 -40.04 0.21 -9.63
C ASN A 633 -39.06 -0.48 -8.68
N ASP A 634 -38.15 -1.29 -9.25
CA ASP A 634 -37.14 -2.07 -8.50
C ASP A 634 -36.21 -1.22 -7.62
N CYS A 635 -36.20 0.10 -7.80
CA CYS A 635 -35.37 1.04 -7.07
C CYS A 635 -36.13 1.88 -6.03
N GLY A 636 -37.46 1.79 -5.96
CA GLY A 636 -38.28 2.45 -4.93
C GLY A 636 -39.54 3.14 -5.48
N GLU A 637 -40.14 4.00 -4.65
CA GLU A 637 -41.42 4.67 -4.94
C GLU A 637 -41.31 6.21 -4.97
N ARG A 638 -42.20 6.85 -5.72
CA ARG A 638 -42.40 8.32 -5.73
C ARG A 638 -43.88 8.65 -5.80
N THR A 639 -44.27 9.82 -5.29
CA THR A 639 -45.68 10.25 -5.25
C THR A 639 -45.85 11.67 -5.80
N ALA A 640 -46.91 11.89 -6.58
CA ALA A 640 -47.40 13.21 -7.01
C ALA A 640 -48.81 13.46 -6.44
N THR A 641 -49.16 14.71 -6.13
CA THR A 641 -50.48 15.07 -5.56
C THR A 641 -51.17 16.20 -6.33
N PHE A 642 -52.52 16.20 -6.32
CA PHE A 642 -53.36 17.21 -6.96
C PHE A 642 -54.69 17.37 -6.21
N THR A 643 -55.18 18.60 -6.01
CA THR A 643 -56.45 18.86 -5.31
C THR A 643 -57.59 19.16 -6.28
N ILE A 644 -58.70 18.42 -6.18
CA ILE A 644 -59.96 18.65 -6.91
C ILE A 644 -60.85 19.58 -6.07
N ASP A 645 -61.42 20.65 -6.64
CA ASP A 645 -62.33 21.60 -5.96
C ASP A 645 -63.61 21.93 -6.78
N GLU A 646 -64.51 22.75 -6.21
CA GLU A 646 -65.77 23.17 -6.86
C GLU A 646 -65.57 23.93 -8.20
N ALA A 647 -64.41 24.54 -8.43
CA ALA A 647 -64.12 25.26 -9.68
C ALA A 647 -63.75 24.29 -10.81
N VAL A 648 -63.04 23.19 -10.49
CA VAL A 648 -62.71 22.10 -11.42
C VAL A 648 -63.97 21.35 -11.90
N LEU A 649 -64.99 21.23 -11.05
CA LEU A 649 -66.24 20.52 -11.34
C LEU A 649 -67.27 21.34 -12.15
N SER A 650 -67.21 22.67 -12.09
CA SER A 650 -68.29 23.55 -12.60
C SER A 650 -68.07 24.13 -14.00
N ASN A 651 -66.86 24.05 -14.56
CA ASN A 651 -66.59 24.50 -15.93
C ASN A 651 -65.47 23.65 -16.55
N GLY A 652 -65.78 22.93 -17.63
CA GLY A 652 -64.78 22.29 -18.47
C GLY A 652 -63.61 23.24 -18.77
N ASN A 653 -62.48 22.94 -18.15
CA ASN A 653 -61.13 23.49 -18.33
C ASN A 653 -61.04 24.95 -18.84
N ILE A 654 -61.38 25.93 -17.99
CA ILE A 654 -61.32 27.38 -18.30
C ILE A 654 -59.92 27.87 -18.73
N LEU A 655 -58.84 27.18 -18.34
CA LEU A 655 -57.48 27.64 -18.62
C LEU A 655 -56.99 27.30 -20.03
N ASP A 656 -57.59 26.33 -20.73
CA ASP A 656 -57.09 25.88 -22.03
C ASP A 656 -57.42 26.86 -23.17
N ALA A 657 -58.39 27.75 -22.95
CA ALA A 657 -58.85 28.80 -23.86
C ALA A 657 -58.16 30.17 -23.69
N VAL A 658 -57.28 30.35 -22.69
CA VAL A 658 -56.76 31.66 -22.27
C VAL A 658 -55.29 31.91 -22.66
N VAL A 659 -54.51 30.86 -22.96
CA VAL A 659 -53.09 30.98 -23.34
C VAL A 659 -52.82 30.54 -24.78
N LYS A 660 -52.02 31.34 -25.50
CA LYS A 660 -51.49 31.00 -26.82
C LYS A 660 -49.97 30.95 -26.77
N ILE A 661 -49.39 29.88 -27.30
CA ILE A 661 -47.93 29.72 -27.44
C ILE A 661 -47.54 29.73 -28.92
N TYR A 662 -46.54 30.54 -29.28
CA TYR A 662 -46.06 30.61 -30.66
C TYR A 662 -44.63 31.18 -30.80
N PRO A 663 -43.87 30.75 -31.82
CA PRO A 663 -44.16 29.60 -32.67
C PRO A 663 -44.05 28.29 -31.87
N ASN A 664 -44.86 27.30 -32.22
CA ASN A 664 -44.75 25.94 -31.68
C ASN A 664 -44.97 24.96 -32.85
N PRO A 665 -43.92 24.31 -33.38
CA PRO A 665 -42.58 24.15 -32.80
C PRO A 665 -41.73 25.43 -32.71
N VAL A 666 -40.89 25.53 -31.69
CA VAL A 666 -39.98 26.66 -31.40
C VAL A 666 -38.52 26.28 -31.68
N GLN A 667 -37.71 27.24 -32.14
CA GLN A 667 -36.26 27.08 -32.32
C GLN A 667 -35.45 27.93 -31.33
N GLU A 668 -35.71 29.23 -31.22
CA GLU A 668 -34.91 30.12 -30.38
C GLU A 668 -35.71 30.80 -29.27
N GLU A 669 -36.92 31.26 -29.57
CA GLU A 669 -37.74 32.06 -28.65
C GLU A 669 -39.21 31.66 -28.74
N LEU A 670 -39.81 31.36 -27.59
CA LEU A 670 -41.23 31.03 -27.44
C LEU A 670 -41.97 32.23 -26.86
N ASN A 671 -43.01 32.69 -27.55
CA ASN A 671 -43.92 33.70 -27.03
C ASN A 671 -45.13 33.05 -26.40
N ILE A 672 -45.49 33.54 -25.22
CA ILE A 672 -46.67 33.13 -24.46
C ILE A 672 -47.56 34.36 -24.32
N ARG A 673 -48.77 34.28 -24.87
CA ARG A 673 -49.76 35.36 -24.83
C ARG A 673 -50.98 34.94 -24.02
N PHE A 674 -51.43 35.83 -23.15
CA PHE A 674 -52.62 35.68 -22.32
C PHE A 674 -53.76 36.54 -22.87
N ASP A 675 -54.93 35.93 -23.06
CA ASP A 675 -56.14 36.67 -23.41
C ASP A 675 -56.80 37.28 -22.15
N THR A 676 -56.61 36.69 -20.96
CA THR A 676 -57.01 37.23 -19.65
C THR A 676 -55.98 36.89 -18.55
N PRO A 677 -54.92 37.70 -18.34
CA PRO A 677 -53.82 37.37 -17.43
C PRO A 677 -54.16 37.46 -15.93
N GLU A 678 -55.24 38.16 -15.57
CA GLU A 678 -55.65 38.37 -14.17
C GLU A 678 -56.04 37.08 -13.43
N SER A 679 -56.24 35.97 -14.14
CA SER A 679 -56.54 34.67 -13.54
C SER A 679 -55.29 33.83 -13.22
N VAL A 680 -54.11 34.12 -13.79
CA VAL A 680 -52.92 33.28 -13.64
C VAL A 680 -52.01 33.83 -12.54
N GLN A 681 -51.47 32.95 -11.69
CA GLN A 681 -50.59 33.30 -10.57
C GLN A 681 -49.13 32.94 -10.85
N ASN A 682 -48.88 31.77 -11.43
CA ASN A 682 -47.53 31.32 -11.77
C ASN A 682 -47.52 30.57 -13.11
N ILE A 683 -46.38 30.66 -13.79
CA ILE A 683 -46.04 29.88 -14.96
C ILE A 683 -44.73 29.18 -14.71
N SER A 684 -44.70 27.87 -14.91
CA SER A 684 -43.47 27.12 -14.99
C SER A 684 -43.37 26.40 -16.34
N ILE A 685 -42.18 26.31 -16.92
CA ILE A 685 -41.91 25.38 -18.01
C ILE A 685 -41.07 24.25 -17.45
N ILE A 686 -41.50 23.02 -17.68
CA ILE A 686 -40.73 21.82 -17.35
C ILE A 686 -40.32 21.10 -18.64
N SER A 687 -39.16 20.47 -18.66
CA SER A 687 -38.77 19.55 -19.72
C SER A 687 -39.52 18.22 -19.60
N ALA A 688 -39.49 17.41 -20.66
CA ALA A 688 -40.16 16.12 -20.66
C ALA A 688 -39.68 15.15 -19.57
N ASP A 689 -38.47 15.32 -19.05
CA ASP A 689 -37.89 14.56 -17.92
C ASP A 689 -38.20 15.20 -16.54
N GLY A 690 -39.05 16.23 -16.50
CA GLY A 690 -39.55 16.82 -15.25
C GLY A 690 -38.70 17.95 -14.68
N ARG A 691 -37.56 18.30 -15.29
CA ARG A 691 -36.73 19.42 -14.81
C ARG A 691 -37.47 20.74 -15.03
N LYS A 692 -37.54 21.59 -14.01
CA LYS A 692 -38.09 22.95 -14.16
C LYS A 692 -37.08 23.82 -14.90
N MET A 693 -37.41 24.18 -16.13
CA MET A 693 -36.58 24.97 -17.03
C MET A 693 -36.81 26.47 -16.88
N TYR A 694 -37.99 26.86 -16.40
CA TYR A 694 -38.39 28.26 -16.24
C TYR A 694 -39.49 28.41 -15.18
N ASP A 695 -39.50 29.53 -14.46
CA ASP A 695 -40.54 29.89 -13.48
C ASP A 695 -40.74 31.41 -13.49
N LEU A 696 -41.98 31.89 -13.39
CA LEU A 696 -42.26 33.32 -13.43
C LEU A 696 -43.48 33.71 -12.60
N ASN A 697 -43.25 34.56 -11.60
CA ASN A 697 -44.28 35.01 -10.65
C ASN A 697 -44.96 36.34 -11.02
N THR A 698 -44.58 36.98 -12.14
CA THR A 698 -45.12 38.32 -12.51
C THR A 698 -45.57 38.32 -13.97
N LEU A 699 -46.88 38.44 -14.22
CA LEU A 699 -47.43 38.18 -15.55
C LEU A 699 -47.75 39.46 -16.31
N GLN A 700 -47.21 39.56 -17.52
CA GLN A 700 -47.59 40.56 -18.52
C GLN A 700 -48.52 39.91 -19.56
N ASN A 701 -49.26 40.71 -20.33
CA ASN A 701 -50.17 40.20 -21.37
C ASN A 701 -49.45 39.30 -22.40
N GLU A 702 -48.15 39.48 -22.57
CA GLU A 702 -47.29 38.66 -23.42
C GLU A 702 -45.90 38.52 -22.78
N THR A 703 -45.30 37.35 -22.87
CA THR A 703 -43.96 37.04 -22.33
C THR A 703 -43.20 36.19 -23.31
N SER A 704 -41.93 36.55 -23.57
CA SER A 704 -41.04 35.82 -24.48
C SER A 704 -39.96 35.09 -23.69
N ILE A 705 -39.75 33.81 -24.00
CA ILE A 705 -38.80 32.94 -23.33
C ILE A 705 -37.75 32.46 -24.33
N LYS A 706 -36.49 32.77 -24.04
CA LYS A 706 -35.35 32.29 -24.84
C LYS A 706 -35.08 30.82 -24.53
N MET A 707 -35.24 29.97 -25.53
CA MET A 707 -35.04 28.52 -25.48
C MET A 707 -33.81 28.06 -26.29
N ALA A 708 -32.98 28.97 -26.80
CA ALA A 708 -31.84 28.65 -27.67
C ALA A 708 -30.79 27.70 -27.04
N LYS A 709 -30.64 27.73 -25.71
CA LYS A 709 -29.70 26.85 -24.97
C LYS A 709 -30.35 25.55 -24.47
N TRP A 710 -31.64 25.36 -24.74
CA TRP A 710 -32.37 24.19 -24.28
C TRP A 710 -32.26 23.08 -25.33
N ASN A 711 -32.09 21.86 -24.88
CA ASN A 711 -31.96 20.69 -25.75
C ASN A 711 -33.22 20.53 -26.62
N GLU A 712 -33.07 20.00 -27.83
CA GLU A 712 -34.20 19.57 -28.66
C GLU A 712 -35.07 18.57 -27.91
N GLY A 713 -36.39 18.71 -28.00
CA GLY A 713 -37.28 17.84 -27.22
C GLY A 713 -38.65 18.44 -26.92
N ILE A 714 -39.38 17.73 -26.06
CA ILE A 714 -40.71 18.14 -25.60
C ILE A 714 -40.57 18.86 -24.26
N TYR A 715 -41.27 19.97 -24.12
CA TYR A 715 -41.40 20.73 -22.88
C TYR A 715 -42.89 20.94 -22.58
N PHE A 716 -43.22 21.23 -21.33
CA PHE A 716 -44.58 21.46 -20.88
C PHE A 716 -44.65 22.78 -20.14
N LEU A 717 -45.49 23.69 -20.64
CA LEU A 717 -45.88 24.92 -19.97
C LEU A 717 -46.97 24.59 -18.96
N ILE A 718 -46.71 24.76 -17.68
CA ILE A 718 -47.67 24.60 -16.59
C ILE A 718 -48.09 26.00 -16.11
N LEU A 719 -49.38 26.27 -16.20
CA LEU A 719 -50.04 27.45 -15.66
C LEU A 719 -50.64 27.09 -14.31
N THR A 720 -50.51 27.94 -13.30
CA THR A 720 -51.24 27.83 -12.04
C THR A 720 -52.01 29.12 -11.79
N ASN A 721 -53.30 29.02 -11.53
CA ASN A 721 -54.17 30.17 -11.27
C ASN A 721 -54.15 30.57 -9.77
N VAL A 722 -54.74 31.70 -9.39
CA VAL A 722 -54.77 32.18 -7.98
C VAL A 722 -55.53 31.26 -7.01
N LYS A 723 -56.31 30.31 -7.54
CA LYS A 723 -57.03 29.27 -6.79
C LYS A 723 -56.28 27.94 -6.75
N GLY A 724 -55.11 27.83 -7.40
CA GLY A 724 -54.31 26.60 -7.48
C GLY A 724 -54.64 25.68 -8.67
N GLU A 725 -55.60 26.05 -9.53
CA GLU A 725 -55.95 25.25 -10.72
C GLU A 725 -54.78 25.26 -11.72
N ARG A 726 -54.51 24.10 -12.35
CA ARG A 726 -53.40 23.94 -13.29
C ARG A 726 -53.87 23.66 -14.72
N ALA A 727 -53.14 24.20 -15.70
CA ALA A 727 -53.28 23.82 -17.11
C ALA A 727 -51.92 23.62 -17.77
N VAL A 728 -51.86 22.71 -18.75
CA VAL A 728 -50.61 22.29 -19.37
C VAL A 728 -50.66 22.46 -20.90
N LYS A 729 -49.69 23.18 -21.48
CA LYS A 729 -49.48 23.23 -22.94
C LYS A 729 -48.17 22.55 -23.32
N LYS A 730 -48.22 21.68 -24.32
CA LYS A 730 -47.04 21.05 -24.91
C LYS A 730 -46.28 22.03 -25.80
N ILE A 731 -44.97 22.14 -25.57
CA ILE A 731 -44.02 22.90 -26.38
C ILE A 731 -43.11 21.89 -27.08
N ILE A 732 -42.88 22.07 -28.38
CA ILE A 732 -41.95 21.25 -29.18
C ILE A 732 -40.75 22.12 -29.53
N LYS A 733 -39.58 21.85 -28.93
CA LYS A 733 -38.30 22.47 -29.29
C LYS A 733 -37.65 21.65 -30.39
N LYS A 734 -37.39 22.30 -31.53
CA LYS A 734 -36.65 21.75 -32.67
C LYS A 734 -35.30 22.41 -32.82
#